data_AF-A0A7L0MXZ9-F1
#
_entry.id   AF-A0A7L0MXZ9-F1
#
_cell.length_a   1.000
_cell.length_b   1.000
_cell.length_c   1.000
_cell.angle_alpha   90.00
_cell.angle_beta   90.00
_cell.angle_gamma   90.00
#
_symmetry.space_group_name_H-M   'P 1'
#
loop_
_entity.id
_entity.type
_entity.pdbx_description
1 polymer ?
#
loop_
_entity_poly.entity_id
_entity_poly.type
_entity_poly.pdbx_seq_one_letter_code
_entity_poly.pdbx_strand_id
1 'polypeptide(L)'
;SELSFPKMDKVKHAILPKRKTSIPAVFQSHIHYKQIFKAALTEQLNIMLFELSQRLHNALSKVDMSLYTPVKDERSQGSCVPLCNHMHPAKLVMVKKEGPNQGRLFYACDAPKAEQCSFFKWLEDVTPTQTKSRPSAVLHDLKSIGAYLRSQKIALYEECQLLVRKAFETQTQRYSKFKKFTNSPASLDGDSKSKLYLKLSKKEHSSLYSKDDIWVVSKTLNFDPIDTFIASSAFFGPSSNNEIELLPLKGYSPSNWRSNTCVHALLVCNASGELASLRNMEEHFNPSTLPLIPYLLKMDFHSENATKRVNKRTFVPPAMSLKSSLMSGPVSPEVAMGLAKEMIQRFSLNPDQATSLVHIARMMTSCGNTKPEKEHQSFPITVIRGVFGAGKSYLLSVVILFLVQLFESSEATEGPRPTPWKLLIASSTNVAVDRILLGLLDLGFEDFIRVGSIRKITKAILPHSLHAGSGNENEQLKELLALMKEDLTPAEKIYVRKSIEQHKLGTNKTILQQVKVVGVTCAACPFPCLNALKFPVVMLDECSQMTEPASLLPIARFQCEKLVLVGDPKQLPPTIQGSESVHEQGLEQTLFDRLCLMGHKAILLRTQYRCHPALSAIANELFYGGNLIDGISEQDRTPLLDWLPTLCFYTVNGMEQTERDNSFYNMAEAHFTVKLIQSLIASGIEGAAIGVITLYKSQMYKIQSLLSGLHCEALEVKPVQVSTVDAFQGAEKEIIVLSCVRTRHFGFIGSERRMNVALTRARRHLLIVGNLPCLSRNRLWGRVIHHCKGWENGLQNASQCEQQLNDILKGYLEEWKEKEQSKRKEK
;
A
#
# COMPACT_ATOMS: atom_id res chain seq x y z
N SER A 1 12.47 21.94 -8.52
CA SER A 1 11.16 21.61 -9.11
C SER A 1 10.14 21.63 -8.00
N GLU A 2 9.32 22.67 -7.96
CA GLU A 2 8.30 22.86 -6.93
C GLU A 2 7.00 22.13 -7.30
N LEU A 3 6.06 22.00 -6.35
CA LEU A 3 4.70 21.51 -6.64
C LEU A 3 4.01 22.41 -7.68
N SER A 4 3.15 21.86 -8.53
CA SER A 4 2.39 22.65 -9.50
C SER A 4 1.12 21.93 -9.94
N PHE A 5 0.02 22.67 -10.04
CA PHE A 5 -1.20 22.21 -10.70
C PHE A 5 -1.25 22.80 -12.11
N PRO A 6 -1.13 21.99 -13.18
CA PRO A 6 -0.98 22.50 -14.54
C PRO A 6 -2.30 23.02 -15.10
N LYS A 7 -2.23 24.09 -15.90
CA LYS A 7 -3.37 24.66 -16.64
C LYS A 7 -3.75 23.83 -17.87
N MET A 8 -4.98 24.02 -18.37
CA MET A 8 -5.55 23.32 -19.53
C MET A 8 -4.59 23.19 -20.73
N ASP A 9 -3.94 24.27 -21.16
CA ASP A 9 -3.06 24.28 -22.33
C ASP A 9 -1.91 23.26 -22.23
N LYS A 10 -1.41 23.04 -21.01
CA LYS A 10 -0.30 22.11 -20.76
C LYS A 10 -0.73 20.65 -20.77
N VAL A 11 -2.03 20.38 -20.65
CA VAL A 11 -2.53 19.02 -20.38
C VAL A 11 -3.40 18.47 -21.52
N LYS A 12 -4.01 19.35 -22.32
CA LYS A 12 -4.95 19.01 -23.41
C LYS A 12 -4.39 18.04 -24.45
N HIS A 13 -3.08 18.07 -24.68
CA HIS A 13 -2.38 17.22 -25.67
C HIS A 13 -1.15 16.51 -25.11
N ALA A 14 -0.92 16.61 -23.80
CA ALA A 14 0.28 16.08 -23.19
C ALA A 14 0.08 14.64 -22.72
N ILE A 15 1.04 13.79 -23.09
CA ILE A 15 1.19 12.45 -22.52
C ILE A 15 1.50 12.61 -21.03
N LEU A 16 1.00 11.70 -20.20
CA LEU A 16 1.30 11.66 -18.77
C LEU A 16 2.82 11.75 -18.57
N PRO A 17 3.31 12.74 -17.79
CA PRO A 17 4.75 12.94 -17.63
C PRO A 17 5.36 11.70 -16.99
N LYS A 18 6.34 11.09 -17.66
CA LYS A 18 7.12 9.98 -17.10
C LYS A 18 8.10 10.49 -16.04
N ARG A 19 8.36 9.68 -15.00
CA ARG A 19 9.36 10.03 -13.96
C ARG A 19 10.76 10.09 -14.58
N LYS A 20 11.47 11.19 -14.35
CA LYS A 20 12.81 11.47 -14.88
C LYS A 20 13.89 11.46 -13.80
N THR A 21 13.53 11.63 -12.53
CA THR A 21 14.52 11.68 -11.44
C THR A 21 15.15 10.30 -11.25
N SER A 22 16.47 10.19 -11.44
CA SER A 22 17.24 8.98 -11.17
C SER A 22 17.87 9.03 -9.77
N ILE A 23 17.76 7.90 -9.07
CA ILE A 23 18.30 7.64 -7.75
C ILE A 23 19.61 6.86 -7.95
N PRO A 24 20.77 7.46 -7.65
CA PRO A 24 22.04 6.78 -7.82
C PRO A 24 22.22 5.70 -6.74
N ALA A 25 23.02 4.67 -7.05
CA ALA A 25 23.38 3.66 -6.05
C ALA A 25 24.14 4.27 -4.86
N VAL A 26 25.03 5.21 -5.15
CA VAL A 26 25.96 5.84 -4.20
C VAL A 26 25.74 7.35 -4.19
N PHE A 27 25.79 7.95 -3.00
CA PHE A 27 25.58 9.38 -2.80
C PHE A 27 26.85 10.09 -2.36
N GLN A 28 27.07 11.30 -2.87
CA GLN A 28 28.24 12.11 -2.52
C GLN A 28 28.21 12.62 -1.08
N SER A 29 27.03 12.97 -0.58
CA SER A 29 26.80 13.51 0.77
C SER A 29 25.36 13.29 1.22
N HIS A 30 25.10 13.46 2.52
CA HIS A 30 23.74 13.40 3.07
C HIS A 30 22.83 14.52 2.51
N ILE A 31 23.41 15.66 2.11
CA ILE A 31 22.67 16.76 1.46
C ILE A 31 22.23 16.34 0.07
N HIS A 32 23.15 15.74 -0.71
CA HIS A 32 22.83 15.24 -2.05
C HIS A 32 21.72 14.17 -1.98
N TYR A 33 21.80 13.26 -1.01
CA TYR A 33 20.74 12.29 -0.72
C TYR A 33 19.38 12.95 -0.50
N LYS A 34 19.30 13.94 0.42
CA LYS A 34 18.04 14.67 0.69
C LYS A 34 17.50 15.36 -0.57
N GLN A 35 18.37 15.98 -1.36
CA GLN A 35 17.97 16.69 -2.58
C GLN A 35 17.35 15.77 -3.63
N ILE A 36 17.97 14.62 -3.90
CA ILE A 36 17.48 13.64 -4.88
C ILE A 36 16.13 13.06 -4.45
N PHE A 37 15.99 12.61 -3.20
CA PHE A 37 14.72 12.06 -2.74
C PHE A 37 13.63 13.12 -2.62
N LYS A 38 13.97 14.36 -2.24
CA LYS A 38 13.02 15.48 -2.27
C LYS A 38 12.54 15.76 -3.70
N ALA A 39 13.44 15.75 -4.69
CA ALA A 39 13.08 15.90 -6.09
C ALA A 39 12.18 14.75 -6.58
N ALA A 40 12.52 13.50 -6.26
CA ALA A 40 11.76 12.32 -6.66
C ALA A 40 10.34 12.29 -6.05
N LEU A 41 10.20 12.58 -4.75
CA LEU A 41 8.89 12.67 -4.09
C LEU A 41 8.06 13.86 -4.61
N THR A 42 8.69 15.00 -4.89
CA THR A 42 7.99 16.15 -5.46
C THR A 42 7.54 15.88 -6.91
N GLU A 43 8.37 15.19 -7.70
CA GLU A 43 8.00 14.72 -9.04
C GLU A 43 6.80 13.76 -8.98
N GLN A 44 6.79 12.83 -8.04
CA GLN A 44 5.67 11.91 -7.81
C GLN A 44 4.36 12.65 -7.49
N LEU A 45 4.38 13.60 -6.55
CA LEU A 45 3.21 14.43 -6.23
C LEU A 45 2.74 15.24 -7.45
N ASN A 46 3.68 15.79 -8.24
CA ASN A 46 3.36 16.53 -9.46
C ASN A 46 2.71 15.66 -10.54
N ILE A 47 3.11 14.38 -10.67
CA ILE A 47 2.47 13.45 -11.60
C ILE A 47 1.01 13.21 -11.20
N MET A 48 0.74 13.02 -9.91
CA MET A 48 -0.63 12.85 -9.41
C MET A 48 -1.48 14.12 -9.62
N LEU A 49 -0.91 15.30 -9.37
CA LEU A 49 -1.55 16.58 -9.64
C LEU A 49 -1.84 16.78 -11.14
N PHE A 50 -0.89 16.39 -12.00
CA PHE A 50 -1.04 16.46 -13.45
C PHE A 50 -2.17 15.54 -13.94
N GLU A 51 -2.22 14.30 -13.45
CA GLU A 51 -3.26 13.34 -13.83
C GLU A 51 -4.64 13.84 -13.42
N LEU A 52 -4.79 14.40 -12.22
CA LEU A 52 -6.06 14.99 -11.81
C LEU A 52 -6.43 16.19 -12.68
N SER A 53 -5.48 17.09 -12.97
CA SER A 53 -5.70 18.23 -13.87
C SER A 53 -6.15 17.77 -15.26
N GLN A 54 -5.57 16.68 -15.78
CA GLN A 54 -5.98 16.10 -17.06
C GLN A 54 -7.42 15.61 -17.04
N ARG A 55 -7.78 14.84 -16.02
CA ARG A 55 -9.16 14.34 -15.85
C ARG A 55 -10.14 15.50 -15.71
N LEU A 56 -9.79 16.51 -14.91
CA LEU A 56 -10.59 17.72 -14.71
C LEU A 56 -10.84 18.44 -16.03
N HIS A 57 -9.79 18.84 -16.75
CA HIS A 57 -9.96 19.60 -17.98
C HIS A 57 -10.62 18.79 -19.10
N ASN A 58 -10.40 17.47 -19.15
CA ASN A 58 -11.10 16.58 -20.07
C ASN A 58 -12.61 16.52 -19.75
N ALA A 59 -12.98 16.46 -18.48
CA ALA A 59 -14.38 16.49 -18.06
C ALA A 59 -15.01 17.87 -18.32
N LEU A 60 -14.33 18.95 -17.95
CA LEU A 60 -14.80 20.32 -18.18
C LEU A 60 -14.94 20.65 -19.67
N SER A 61 -14.10 20.09 -20.55
CA SER A 61 -14.22 20.29 -22.02
C SER A 61 -15.53 19.76 -22.62
N LYS A 62 -16.25 18.89 -21.89
CA LYS A 62 -17.54 18.33 -22.30
C LYS A 62 -18.72 19.17 -21.83
N VAL A 63 -18.47 20.17 -20.98
CA VAL A 63 -19.49 21.04 -20.37
C VAL A 63 -19.30 22.47 -20.85
N ASP A 64 -20.38 23.16 -21.21
CA ASP A 64 -20.31 24.58 -21.52
C ASP A 64 -20.18 25.39 -20.22
N MET A 65 -19.06 26.10 -20.07
CA MET A 65 -18.75 26.95 -18.91
C MET A 65 -18.84 28.45 -19.22
N SER A 66 -19.36 28.83 -20.39
CA SER A 66 -19.39 30.23 -20.86
C SER A 66 -20.03 31.21 -19.87
N LEU A 67 -20.97 30.76 -19.04
CA LEU A 67 -21.62 31.56 -17.97
C LEU A 67 -20.74 31.82 -16.74
N TYR A 68 -19.66 31.06 -16.55
CA TYR A 68 -18.81 31.08 -15.33
C TYR A 68 -17.34 31.42 -15.61
N THR A 69 -16.95 31.53 -16.88
CA THR A 69 -15.65 32.07 -17.30
C THR A 69 -15.78 33.56 -17.59
N PRO A 70 -14.93 34.44 -17.01
CA PRO A 70 -14.87 35.82 -17.45
C PRO A 70 -14.19 35.85 -18.82
N VAL A 71 -14.98 35.87 -19.91
CA VAL A 71 -14.43 35.98 -21.28
C VAL A 71 -14.69 37.38 -21.80
N LYS A 72 -13.60 38.14 -21.98
CA LYS A 72 -13.49 39.11 -23.07
C LYS A 72 -13.39 38.30 -24.36
N ASP A 73 -14.46 38.30 -25.14
CA ASP A 73 -14.49 38.50 -26.60
C ASP A 73 -15.75 37.90 -27.21
N GLU A 74 -16.44 38.75 -27.96
CA GLU A 74 -17.66 38.51 -28.72
C GLU A 74 -17.42 37.54 -29.88
N ARG A 75 -18.39 36.64 -30.12
CA ARG A 75 -19.08 36.45 -31.43
C ARG A 75 -20.08 35.28 -31.40
N SER A 76 -21.36 35.66 -31.58
CA SER A 76 -22.48 34.94 -32.25
C SER A 76 -22.61 33.41 -32.11
N GLN A 77 -23.55 32.99 -31.25
CA GLN A 77 -24.02 31.60 -31.07
C GLN A 77 -25.12 31.21 -32.07
N GLY A 78 -25.02 29.99 -32.62
CA GLY A 78 -26.15 29.20 -33.11
C GLY A 78 -26.14 27.84 -32.38
N SER A 79 -27.15 27.57 -31.54
CA SER A 79 -27.22 26.39 -30.67
C SER A 79 -27.93 25.21 -31.35
N CYS A 80 -27.34 24.01 -31.29
CA CYS A 80 -27.98 22.76 -31.72
C CYS A 80 -28.59 22.05 -30.49
N VAL A 81 -29.74 22.54 -30.02
CA VAL A 81 -30.52 21.92 -28.93
C VAL A 81 -31.72 21.20 -29.56
N PRO A 82 -32.03 19.94 -29.19
CA PRO A 82 -33.24 19.29 -29.70
C PRO A 82 -34.47 20.11 -29.31
N LEU A 83 -35.35 20.34 -30.29
CA LEU A 83 -36.58 21.09 -30.06
C LEU A 83 -37.62 20.18 -29.41
N CYS A 84 -38.26 20.69 -28.35
CA CYS A 84 -39.43 20.04 -27.78
C CYS A 84 -40.63 20.18 -28.73
N ASN A 85 -41.77 19.56 -28.39
CA ASN A 85 -42.97 19.59 -29.25
C ASN A 85 -43.58 21.00 -29.43
N HIS A 86 -43.11 22.01 -28.68
CA HIS A 86 -43.46 23.42 -28.85
C HIS A 86 -42.50 24.18 -29.76
N MET A 87 -41.57 23.50 -30.44
CA MET A 87 -40.52 24.11 -31.26
C MET A 87 -39.57 25.04 -30.45
N HIS A 88 -39.50 24.84 -29.14
CA HIS A 88 -38.55 25.52 -28.25
C HIS A 88 -37.38 24.60 -27.86
N PRO A 89 -36.17 25.13 -27.60
CA PRO A 89 -35.03 24.36 -27.13
C PRO A 89 -35.36 23.56 -25.87
N ALA A 90 -35.10 22.25 -25.87
CA ALA A 90 -35.33 21.41 -24.70
C ALA A 90 -34.24 21.61 -23.63
N LYS A 91 -34.65 21.58 -22.35
CA LYS A 91 -33.78 21.66 -21.18
C LYS A 91 -33.17 20.31 -20.85
N LEU A 92 -31.88 20.26 -20.56
CA LEU A 92 -31.23 19.04 -20.07
C LEU A 92 -31.42 18.91 -18.55
N VAL A 93 -31.93 17.78 -18.09
CA VAL A 93 -32.29 17.49 -16.69
C VAL A 93 -31.71 16.15 -16.27
N MET A 94 -31.36 16.00 -14.99
CA MET A 94 -30.84 14.76 -14.42
C MET A 94 -31.91 14.04 -13.60
N VAL A 95 -31.96 12.71 -13.71
CA VAL A 95 -32.85 11.88 -12.87
C VAL A 95 -32.39 11.93 -11.42
N LYS A 96 -33.21 12.54 -10.55
CA LYS A 96 -32.98 12.62 -9.10
C LYS A 96 -33.62 11.49 -8.30
N LYS A 97 -34.57 10.76 -8.89
CA LYS A 97 -35.29 9.65 -8.24
C LYS A 97 -34.34 8.45 -8.06
N GLU A 98 -34.36 7.84 -6.87
CA GLU A 98 -33.58 6.63 -6.61
C GLU A 98 -34.01 5.48 -7.51
N GLY A 99 -33.03 4.81 -8.13
CA GLY A 99 -33.24 3.75 -9.10
C GLY A 99 -32.07 3.60 -10.09
N PRO A 100 -32.14 2.64 -11.02
CA PRO A 100 -31.04 2.30 -11.93
C PRO A 100 -30.64 3.43 -12.90
N ASN A 101 -31.49 4.44 -13.05
CA ASN A 101 -31.25 5.61 -13.90
C ASN A 101 -30.86 6.88 -13.12
N GLN A 102 -30.70 6.80 -11.80
CA GLN A 102 -30.31 7.95 -10.98
C GLN A 102 -28.97 8.50 -11.45
N GLY A 103 -28.93 9.81 -11.74
CA GLY A 103 -27.75 10.48 -12.30
C GLY A 103 -27.66 10.50 -13.83
N ARG A 104 -28.56 9.82 -14.57
CA ARG A 104 -28.62 9.92 -16.04
C ARG A 104 -29.26 11.24 -16.48
N LEU A 105 -28.80 11.77 -17.63
CA LEU A 105 -29.24 13.04 -18.22
C LEU A 105 -30.24 12.81 -19.37
N PHE A 106 -31.33 13.57 -19.38
CA PHE A 106 -32.36 13.57 -20.43
C PHE A 106 -32.80 14.99 -20.78
N TYR A 107 -33.24 15.19 -22.02
CA TYR A 107 -33.88 16.43 -22.47
C TYR A 107 -35.37 16.40 -22.13
N ALA A 108 -35.89 17.52 -21.62
CA ALA A 108 -37.28 17.76 -21.27
C ALA A 108 -37.74 19.15 -21.71
N CYS A 109 -39.03 19.40 -21.80
CA CYS A 109 -39.59 20.71 -22.12
C CYS A 109 -39.26 21.75 -21.04
N ASP A 110 -38.82 22.97 -21.42
CA ASP A 110 -38.52 24.07 -20.49
C ASP A 110 -39.72 24.97 -20.13
N ALA A 111 -40.92 24.63 -20.62
CA ALA A 111 -42.13 25.39 -20.32
C ALA A 111 -42.53 25.27 -18.82
N PRO A 112 -43.33 26.22 -18.27
CA PRO A 112 -43.90 26.11 -16.93
C PRO A 112 -44.74 24.85 -16.76
N LYS A 113 -44.82 24.28 -15.54
CA LYS A 113 -45.48 22.98 -15.29
C LYS A 113 -46.92 22.85 -15.83
N ALA A 114 -47.65 23.96 -15.97
CA ALA A 114 -49.01 23.98 -16.51
C ALA A 114 -49.06 23.81 -18.05
N GLU A 115 -47.95 24.02 -18.75
CA GLU A 115 -47.84 24.08 -20.21
C GLU A 115 -46.69 23.19 -20.75
N GLN A 116 -46.22 22.20 -19.98
CA GLN A 116 -45.16 21.29 -20.42
C GLN A 116 -45.67 20.23 -21.40
N CYS A 117 -45.00 20.08 -22.54
CA CYS A 117 -45.25 18.93 -23.42
C CYS A 117 -44.53 17.68 -22.91
N SER A 118 -44.95 16.52 -23.39
CA SER A 118 -44.40 15.19 -23.07
C SER A 118 -43.07 14.88 -23.77
N PHE A 119 -42.33 15.90 -24.25
CA PHE A 119 -41.05 15.70 -24.90
C PHE A 119 -40.02 15.12 -23.92
N PHE A 120 -39.45 13.98 -24.30
CA PHE A 120 -38.45 13.26 -23.53
C PHE A 120 -37.46 12.58 -24.47
N LYS A 121 -36.16 12.78 -24.25
CA LYS A 121 -35.11 12.07 -24.98
C LYS A 121 -33.85 11.93 -24.15
N TRP A 122 -33.25 10.75 -24.07
CA TRP A 122 -31.98 10.60 -23.37
C TRP A 122 -30.86 11.33 -24.11
N LEU A 123 -29.89 11.88 -23.38
CA LEU A 123 -28.72 12.54 -23.96
C LEU A 123 -27.97 11.61 -24.94
N GLU A 124 -27.97 10.31 -24.64
CA GLU A 124 -27.30 9.26 -25.42
C GLU A 124 -27.99 8.98 -26.77
N ASP A 125 -29.27 9.34 -26.92
CA ASP A 125 -30.09 9.05 -28.10
C ASP A 125 -30.06 10.19 -29.15
N VAL A 126 -29.29 11.25 -28.90
CA VAL A 126 -29.13 12.40 -29.81
C VAL A 126 -27.89 12.17 -30.67
N THR A 127 -28.07 11.73 -31.92
CA THR A 127 -26.98 11.47 -32.87
C THR A 127 -26.30 12.77 -33.33
N PRO A 128 -24.98 12.93 -33.14
CA PRO A 128 -24.26 14.12 -33.57
C PRO A 128 -23.86 14.00 -35.06
N THR A 129 -24.64 14.57 -35.96
CA THR A 129 -24.19 14.75 -37.35
C THR A 129 -23.18 15.90 -37.42
N GLN A 130 -21.92 15.53 -37.65
CA GLN A 130 -20.78 16.34 -38.10
C GLN A 130 -20.49 17.66 -37.33
N THR A 131 -19.36 17.68 -36.61
CA THR A 131 -18.24 18.67 -36.67
C THR A 131 -17.57 18.87 -35.30
N LYS A 132 -16.23 18.86 -35.32
CA LYS A 132 -15.21 19.31 -34.34
C LYS A 132 -15.70 19.85 -32.98
N SER A 133 -15.25 19.18 -31.91
CA SER A 133 -15.01 19.69 -30.55
C SER A 133 -15.86 20.90 -30.11
N ARG A 134 -17.14 20.67 -29.82
CA ARG A 134 -17.98 21.61 -29.07
C ARG A 134 -18.56 20.90 -27.83
N PRO A 135 -18.71 21.59 -26.69
CA PRO A 135 -19.15 20.97 -25.44
C PRO A 135 -20.53 20.33 -25.61
N SER A 136 -20.68 19.08 -25.17
CA SER A 136 -21.85 18.24 -25.46
C SER A 136 -22.98 18.36 -24.42
N ALA A 137 -22.82 19.18 -23.39
CA ALA A 137 -23.87 19.43 -22.40
C ALA A 137 -23.80 20.86 -21.83
N VAL A 138 -24.93 21.56 -21.78
CA VAL A 138 -25.08 22.83 -21.07
C VAL A 138 -25.59 22.52 -19.66
N LEU A 139 -24.79 22.80 -18.63
CA LEU A 139 -25.18 22.68 -17.23
C LEU A 139 -25.39 24.09 -16.67
N HIS A 140 -26.59 24.35 -16.15
CA HIS A 140 -27.01 25.71 -15.77
C HIS A 140 -26.65 26.11 -14.32
N ASP A 141 -26.18 25.17 -13.49
CA ASP A 141 -25.81 25.44 -12.10
C ASP A 141 -24.51 24.74 -11.67
N LEU A 142 -23.74 25.42 -10.82
CA LEU A 142 -22.47 24.95 -10.25
C LEU A 142 -22.59 23.59 -9.57
N LYS A 143 -23.71 23.33 -8.90
CA LYS A 143 -23.96 22.05 -8.22
C LYS A 143 -24.12 20.90 -9.21
N SER A 144 -24.72 21.13 -10.38
CA SER A 144 -24.78 20.11 -11.43
C SER A 144 -23.41 19.85 -12.07
N ILE A 145 -22.59 20.90 -12.26
CA ILE A 145 -21.19 20.74 -12.70
C ILE A 145 -20.40 19.92 -11.68
N GLY A 146 -20.58 20.21 -10.39
CA GLY A 146 -20.02 19.46 -9.27
C GLY A 146 -20.42 17.99 -9.23
N ALA A 147 -21.71 17.71 -9.41
CA ALA A 147 -22.23 16.35 -9.47
C ALA A 147 -21.68 15.59 -10.68
N TYR A 148 -21.60 16.26 -11.84
CA TYR A 148 -21.00 15.70 -13.05
C TYR A 148 -19.53 15.33 -12.84
N LEU A 149 -18.71 16.24 -12.29
CA LEU A 149 -17.29 15.97 -12.03
C LEU A 149 -17.10 14.83 -11.03
N ARG A 150 -17.92 14.75 -9.98
CA ARG A 150 -17.92 13.61 -9.05
C ARG A 150 -18.26 12.28 -9.73
N SER A 151 -19.20 12.27 -10.68
CA SER A 151 -19.50 11.07 -11.47
C SER A 151 -18.28 10.58 -12.28
N GLN A 152 -17.38 11.50 -12.63
CA GLN A 152 -16.10 11.21 -13.29
C GLN A 152 -14.96 10.91 -12.31
N LYS A 153 -15.27 10.65 -11.03
CA LYS A 153 -14.32 10.41 -9.93
C LYS A 153 -13.40 11.60 -9.64
N ILE A 154 -13.90 12.83 -9.80
CA ILE A 154 -13.19 14.07 -9.44
C ILE A 154 -13.90 14.69 -8.23
N ALA A 155 -13.22 14.70 -7.08
CA ALA A 155 -13.76 15.24 -5.84
C ALA A 155 -13.63 16.78 -5.80
N LEU A 156 -14.53 17.46 -6.51
CA LEU A 156 -14.65 18.92 -6.50
C LEU A 156 -15.58 19.39 -5.38
N TYR A 157 -15.19 20.38 -4.61
CA TYR A 157 -16.03 21.09 -3.66
C TYR A 157 -16.25 22.51 -4.16
N GLU A 158 -17.44 22.80 -4.68
CA GLU A 158 -17.79 24.14 -5.17
C GLU A 158 -18.16 25.10 -4.04
N GLU A 159 -17.99 26.41 -4.26
CA GLU A 159 -18.49 27.48 -3.37
C GLU A 159 -18.09 27.32 -1.89
N CYS A 160 -16.86 26.88 -1.65
CA CYS A 160 -16.28 26.83 -0.31
C CYS A 160 -15.87 28.23 0.16
N GLN A 161 -15.78 28.44 1.48
CA GLN A 161 -15.28 29.70 2.04
C GLN A 161 -13.88 29.49 2.62
N LEU A 162 -12.91 30.29 2.15
CA LEU A 162 -11.57 30.32 2.72
C LEU A 162 -11.52 31.34 3.85
N LEU A 163 -11.28 30.88 5.08
CA LEU A 163 -11.21 31.68 6.29
C LEU A 163 -9.76 31.76 6.77
N VAL A 164 -9.29 32.97 7.04
CA VAL A 164 -7.95 33.24 7.61
C VAL A 164 -8.15 33.76 9.03
N ARG A 165 -7.69 33.02 10.04
CA ARG A 165 -7.79 33.40 11.46
C ARG A 165 -6.41 33.66 12.04
N LYS A 166 -6.24 34.76 12.79
CA LYS A 166 -5.03 35.03 13.56
C LYS A 166 -5.08 34.24 14.87
N ALA A 167 -3.95 33.70 15.32
CA ALA A 167 -3.88 32.78 16.46
C ALA A 167 -4.53 33.30 17.77
N PHE A 168 -4.63 34.62 17.95
CA PHE A 168 -5.17 35.26 19.15
C PHE A 168 -6.71 35.24 19.31
N GLU A 169 -7.49 34.91 18.29
CA GLU A 169 -8.97 34.92 18.39
C GLU A 169 -9.58 33.66 19.01
N THR A 170 -8.78 32.63 19.31
CA THR A 170 -9.30 31.35 19.84
C THR A 170 -9.31 31.24 21.37
N GLN A 171 -8.72 32.18 22.11
CA GLN A 171 -8.71 32.13 23.58
C GLN A 171 -9.90 32.83 24.26
N THR A 172 -10.68 33.66 23.55
CA THR A 172 -11.77 34.45 24.16
C THR A 172 -13.13 33.75 24.25
N GLN A 173 -13.29 32.51 23.75
CA GLN A 173 -14.58 31.78 23.82
C GLN A 173 -14.57 30.44 24.58
N ARG A 174 -13.45 30.03 25.21
CA ARG A 174 -13.40 28.73 25.93
C ARG A 174 -12.85 28.73 27.36
N TYR A 175 -12.58 29.87 27.96
CA TYR A 175 -12.12 29.92 29.35
C TYR A 175 -13.05 30.73 30.25
N SER A 176 -14.13 30.07 30.71
CA SER A 176 -14.62 30.31 32.06
C SER A 176 -14.78 28.96 32.76
N LYS A 177 -14.08 28.80 33.90
CA LYS A 177 -14.08 27.67 34.85
C LYS A 177 -13.20 26.46 34.47
N PHE A 178 -11.92 26.49 34.86
CA PHE A 178 -11.37 25.72 36.00
C PHE A 178 -9.82 25.87 36.09
N LYS A 179 -9.32 25.85 37.34
CA LYS A 179 -7.97 26.22 37.83
C LYS A 179 -6.87 25.14 37.65
N LYS A 180 -5.67 25.61 37.25
CA LYS A 180 -4.32 25.54 37.89
C LYS A 180 -3.53 24.21 38.01
N PHE A 181 -2.20 24.38 37.81
CA PHE A 181 -1.01 23.51 37.95
C PHE A 181 -0.75 22.60 36.73
N THR A 182 0.41 22.58 36.06
CA THR A 182 1.83 22.72 36.47
C THR A 182 2.71 23.32 35.34
N ASN A 183 3.71 24.11 35.70
CA ASN A 183 4.74 24.67 34.81
C ASN A 183 5.86 23.65 34.52
N SER A 184 6.25 23.48 33.25
CA SER A 184 7.63 23.21 32.85
C SER A 184 7.87 23.77 31.43
N PRO A 185 9.08 24.28 31.10
CA PRO A 185 9.26 25.28 30.06
C PRO A 185 9.46 24.63 28.69
N ALA A 186 8.47 24.78 27.80
CA ALA A 186 8.66 24.55 26.38
C ALA A 186 9.32 25.80 25.77
N SER A 187 10.41 25.58 25.05
CA SER A 187 11.20 26.57 24.32
C SER A 187 10.30 27.52 23.51
N LEU A 188 10.43 28.81 23.81
CA LEU A 188 9.87 29.90 23.02
C LEU A 188 10.48 29.89 21.62
N ASP A 189 9.68 29.52 20.62
CA ASP A 189 9.75 30.14 19.31
C ASP A 189 8.31 30.22 18.75
N GLY A 190 7.63 31.28 19.16
CA GLY A 190 6.23 31.54 18.87
C GLY A 190 6.08 32.25 17.53
N ASP A 191 5.97 31.48 16.45
CA ASP A 191 5.66 32.01 15.13
C ASP A 191 4.16 32.35 15.06
N SER A 192 3.82 33.65 15.02
CA SER A 192 2.46 34.18 14.90
C SER A 192 1.84 33.92 13.52
N LYS A 193 1.71 32.66 13.13
CA LYS A 193 1.20 32.26 11.81
C LYS A 193 -0.34 32.27 11.80
N SER A 194 -0.92 32.99 10.84
CA SER A 194 -2.34 32.92 10.53
C SER A 194 -2.71 31.51 10.08
N LYS A 195 -3.74 30.93 10.69
CA LYS A 195 -4.27 29.61 10.31
C LYS A 195 -5.30 29.74 9.20
N LEU A 196 -5.28 28.81 8.25
CA LEU A 196 -6.24 28.76 7.16
C LEU A 196 -7.26 27.67 7.41
N TYR A 197 -8.53 28.00 7.19
CA TYR A 197 -9.62 27.06 7.27
C TYR A 197 -10.43 27.10 5.98
N LEU A 198 -10.70 25.94 5.41
CA LEU A 198 -11.61 25.78 4.27
C LEU A 198 -12.94 25.27 4.80
N LYS A 199 -13.97 26.11 4.76
CA LYS A 199 -15.34 25.71 5.08
C LYS A 199 -15.98 25.06 3.86
N LEU A 200 -16.25 23.76 3.96
CA LEU A 200 -16.84 22.98 2.88
C LEU A 200 -18.33 23.31 2.71
N SER A 201 -18.77 23.43 1.46
CA SER A 201 -20.18 23.64 1.10
C SER A 201 -21.07 22.42 1.38
N LYS A 202 -20.49 21.22 1.40
CA LYS A 202 -21.18 19.95 1.69
C LYS A 202 -20.38 19.12 2.69
N LYS A 203 -21.08 18.57 3.69
CA LYS A 203 -20.52 17.60 4.63
C LYS A 203 -20.63 16.19 4.03
N GLU A 204 -19.50 15.52 3.87
CA GLU A 204 -19.46 14.11 3.49
C GLU A 204 -19.07 13.23 4.69
N HIS A 205 -19.12 11.91 4.51
CA HIS A 205 -18.70 10.98 5.56
C HIS A 205 -17.24 11.24 5.94
N SER A 206 -16.96 11.25 7.25
CA SER A 206 -15.64 11.55 7.80
C SER A 206 -14.53 10.63 7.28
N SER A 207 -14.88 9.41 6.86
CA SER A 207 -13.96 8.42 6.29
C SER A 207 -13.32 8.83 4.96
N LEU A 208 -13.87 9.83 4.26
CA LEU A 208 -13.30 10.33 3.01
C LEU A 208 -12.11 11.27 3.21
N TYR A 209 -11.93 11.78 4.42
CA TYR A 209 -10.89 12.74 4.74
C TYR A 209 -9.84 12.12 5.64
N SER A 210 -8.58 12.44 5.37
CA SER A 210 -7.43 12.03 6.13
C SER A 210 -6.52 13.22 6.40
N LYS A 211 -5.64 13.07 7.39
CA LYS A 211 -4.54 14.01 7.61
C LYS A 211 -3.57 13.95 6.42
N ASP A 212 -2.97 15.10 6.07
CA ASP A 212 -2.02 15.24 4.98
C ASP A 212 -2.63 14.90 3.58
N ASP A 213 -3.95 15.07 3.44
CA ASP A 213 -4.64 15.09 2.14
C ASP A 213 -4.23 16.33 1.35
N ILE A 214 -3.91 16.17 0.07
CA ILE A 214 -3.54 17.27 -0.82
C ILE A 214 -4.79 17.92 -1.38
N TRP A 215 -4.88 19.24 -1.20
CA TRP A 215 -5.93 20.11 -1.68
C TRP A 215 -5.37 21.10 -2.70
N VAL A 216 -6.08 21.26 -3.81
CA VAL A 216 -5.86 22.35 -4.76
C VAL A 216 -7.02 23.31 -4.60
N VAL A 217 -6.74 24.54 -4.17
CA VAL A 217 -7.75 25.55 -3.87
C VAL A 217 -7.61 26.70 -4.85
N SER A 218 -8.70 27.09 -5.51
CA SER A 218 -8.72 28.10 -6.56
C SER A 218 -9.90 29.06 -6.41
N LYS A 219 -9.76 30.32 -6.84
CA LYS A 219 -10.92 31.24 -7.00
C LYS A 219 -11.75 30.92 -8.23
N THR A 220 -11.16 30.24 -9.21
CA THR A 220 -11.78 29.91 -10.50
C THR A 220 -12.04 28.42 -10.62
N LEU A 221 -13.14 28.04 -11.27
CA LEU A 221 -13.45 26.63 -11.58
C LEU A 221 -12.47 25.97 -12.55
N ASN A 222 -11.75 26.79 -13.32
CA ASN A 222 -10.74 26.31 -14.26
C ASN A 222 -9.36 26.13 -13.60
N PHE A 223 -9.23 26.41 -12.30
CA PHE A 223 -7.99 26.25 -11.54
C PHE A 223 -6.80 26.95 -12.22
N ASP A 224 -6.98 28.23 -12.57
CA ASP A 224 -5.91 29.04 -13.15
C ASP A 224 -4.73 29.12 -12.17
N PRO A 225 -3.47 28.86 -12.61
CA PRO A 225 -2.29 28.89 -11.75
C PRO A 225 -2.10 30.18 -10.95
N ILE A 226 -2.58 31.34 -11.41
CA ILE A 226 -2.42 32.62 -10.71
C ILE A 226 -3.31 32.69 -9.47
N ASP A 227 -4.53 32.15 -9.57
CA ASP A 227 -5.53 32.13 -8.50
C ASP A 227 -5.65 30.76 -7.86
N THR A 228 -4.59 29.93 -7.91
CA THR A 228 -4.58 28.58 -7.34
C THR A 228 -3.42 28.40 -6.37
N PHE A 229 -3.69 27.83 -5.20
CA PHE A 229 -2.67 27.37 -4.26
C PHE A 229 -2.86 25.90 -3.89
N ILE A 230 -1.78 25.27 -3.45
CA ILE A 230 -1.76 23.87 -3.04
C ILE A 230 -1.52 23.82 -1.54
N ALA A 231 -2.33 23.04 -0.82
CA ALA A 231 -2.24 22.88 0.61
C ALA A 231 -2.42 21.41 1.02
N SER A 232 -2.10 21.10 2.26
CA SER A 232 -2.37 19.82 2.90
C SER A 232 -3.33 19.98 4.08
N SER A 233 -4.12 18.96 4.40
CA SER A 233 -4.97 18.96 5.59
C SER A 233 -4.14 18.75 6.87
N ALA A 234 -4.39 19.57 7.89
CA ALA A 234 -3.71 19.42 9.19
C ALA A 234 -4.27 18.27 10.04
N PHE A 235 -5.56 17.94 9.86
CA PHE A 235 -6.32 16.99 10.69
C PHE A 235 -7.14 16.01 9.85
N PHE A 236 -7.62 14.96 10.51
CA PHE A 236 -8.53 13.97 9.94
C PHE A 236 -9.92 14.58 9.78
N GLY A 237 -10.19 15.12 8.59
CA GLY A 237 -11.50 15.60 8.20
C GLY A 237 -11.94 16.93 8.81
N PRO A 238 -13.16 17.37 8.43
CA PRO A 238 -13.69 18.65 8.82
C PRO A 238 -14.15 18.68 10.28
N SER A 239 -14.03 19.85 10.91
CA SER A 239 -14.56 20.12 12.25
C SER A 239 -16.09 20.02 12.32
N SER A 240 -16.65 20.16 13.53
CA SER A 240 -18.12 20.25 13.71
C SER A 240 -18.78 21.33 12.83
N ASN A 241 -18.03 22.37 12.47
CA ASN A 241 -18.47 23.50 11.66
C ASN A 241 -18.21 23.30 10.16
N ASN A 242 -17.86 22.08 9.74
CA ASN A 242 -17.46 21.72 8.38
C ASN A 242 -16.20 22.45 7.88
N GLU A 243 -15.29 22.80 8.79
CA GLU A 243 -14.04 23.51 8.47
C GLU A 243 -12.85 22.55 8.48
N ILE A 244 -12.03 22.58 7.43
CA ILE A 244 -10.77 21.84 7.35
C ILE A 244 -9.62 22.83 7.55
N GLU A 245 -8.73 22.58 8.51
CA GLU A 245 -7.50 23.36 8.65
C GLU A 245 -6.50 22.97 7.54
N LEU A 246 -6.05 23.97 6.80
CA LEU A 246 -5.14 23.82 5.66
C LEU A 246 -3.74 24.36 6.00
N LEU A 247 -2.72 23.60 5.61
CA LEU A 247 -1.31 23.97 5.66
C LEU A 247 -0.82 24.20 4.23
N PRO A 248 -0.60 25.47 3.81
CA PRO A 248 -0.07 25.77 2.48
C PRO A 248 1.25 25.08 2.20
N LEU A 249 1.33 24.42 1.04
CA LEU A 249 2.56 23.85 0.51
C LEU A 249 3.15 24.77 -0.57
N LYS A 250 2.31 25.46 -1.35
CA LYS A 250 2.74 26.42 -2.37
C LYS A 250 1.63 27.38 -2.80
N GLY A 251 2.01 28.60 -3.22
CA GLY A 251 1.16 29.51 -4.00
C GLY A 251 0.24 30.37 -3.15
N TYR A 252 0.19 30.12 -1.84
CA TYR A 252 -0.57 30.93 -0.91
C TYR A 252 0.26 32.13 -0.44
N SER A 253 -0.25 33.33 -0.70
CA SER A 253 0.23 34.57 -0.07
C SER A 253 -0.95 35.29 0.58
N PRO A 254 -0.89 35.64 1.89
CA PRO A 254 -1.94 36.42 2.55
C PRO A 254 -2.27 37.74 1.87
N SER A 255 -1.33 38.34 1.12
CA SER A 255 -1.58 39.56 0.34
C SER A 255 -2.58 39.36 -0.80
N ASN A 256 -2.59 38.15 -1.38
CA ASN A 256 -3.37 37.82 -2.58
C ASN A 256 -4.72 37.17 -2.22
N TRP A 257 -4.86 36.71 -0.97
CA TRP A 257 -5.98 35.92 -0.49
C TRP A 257 -6.54 36.52 0.81
N ARG A 258 -7.73 37.10 0.73
CA ARG A 258 -8.42 37.67 1.89
C ARG A 258 -9.27 36.62 2.60
N SER A 259 -9.54 36.84 3.88
CA SER A 259 -10.49 36.00 4.63
C SER A 259 -11.90 36.12 4.04
N ASN A 260 -12.67 35.04 4.12
CA ASN A 260 -14.02 34.89 3.59
C ASN A 260 -14.13 34.97 2.05
N THR A 261 -13.07 34.60 1.34
CA THR A 261 -13.09 34.50 -0.13
C THR A 261 -13.85 33.23 -0.55
N CYS A 262 -14.76 33.35 -1.52
CA CYS A 262 -15.39 32.20 -2.16
C CYS A 262 -14.37 31.48 -3.06
N VAL A 263 -14.19 30.17 -2.85
CA VAL A 263 -13.20 29.34 -3.53
C VAL A 263 -13.78 27.99 -3.93
N HIS A 264 -13.14 27.34 -4.88
CA HIS A 264 -13.39 25.96 -5.27
C HIS A 264 -12.18 25.12 -4.84
N ALA A 265 -12.43 23.90 -4.36
CA ALA A 265 -11.37 23.04 -3.85
C ALA A 265 -11.44 21.64 -4.46
N LEU A 266 -10.30 21.09 -4.86
CA LEU A 266 -10.15 19.71 -5.31
C LEU A 266 -9.41 18.91 -4.25
N LEU A 267 -9.99 17.78 -3.86
CA LEU A 267 -9.28 16.76 -3.10
C LEU A 267 -8.52 15.86 -4.08
N VAL A 268 -7.19 15.86 -3.99
CA VAL A 268 -6.31 15.17 -4.95
C VAL A 268 -6.04 13.72 -4.56
N CYS A 269 -5.33 13.55 -3.45
CA CYS A 269 -4.91 12.25 -2.93
C CYS A 269 -4.45 12.43 -1.48
N ASN A 270 -4.38 11.33 -0.74
CA ASN A 270 -3.68 11.31 0.53
C ASN A 270 -2.16 11.20 0.27
N ALA A 271 -1.39 12.18 0.74
CA ALA A 271 0.07 12.21 0.59
C ALA A 271 0.79 12.05 1.94
N SER A 272 0.14 11.39 2.90
CA SER A 272 0.69 11.25 4.26
C SER A 272 2.05 10.54 4.26
N GLY A 273 2.24 9.53 3.41
CA GLY A 273 3.50 8.81 3.28
C GLY A 273 4.63 9.68 2.72
N GLU A 274 4.36 10.40 1.64
CA GLU A 274 5.32 11.29 0.97
C GLU A 274 5.71 12.46 1.88
N LEU A 275 4.72 13.14 2.47
CA LEU A 275 4.94 14.29 3.35
C LEU A 275 5.64 13.88 4.66
N ALA A 276 5.27 12.74 5.25
CA ALA A 276 5.98 12.21 6.42
C ALA A 276 7.43 11.85 6.08
N SER A 277 7.68 11.27 4.91
CA SER A 277 9.04 10.94 4.48
C SER A 277 9.90 12.18 4.24
N LEU A 278 9.32 13.24 3.66
CA LEU A 278 10.00 14.53 3.50
C LEU A 278 10.37 15.15 4.85
N ARG A 279 9.41 15.26 5.78
CA ARG A 279 9.64 15.78 7.14
C ARG A 279 10.71 14.96 7.87
N ASN A 280 10.64 13.63 7.80
CA ASN A 280 11.62 12.73 8.42
C ASN A 280 13.04 12.91 7.86
N MET A 281 13.20 13.07 6.54
CA MET A 281 14.50 13.35 5.94
C MET A 281 15.04 14.72 6.35
N GLU A 282 14.19 15.74 6.44
CA GLU A 282 14.59 17.08 6.87
C GLU A 282 15.01 17.09 8.34
N GLU A 283 14.20 16.53 9.23
CA GLU A 283 14.36 16.57 10.70
C GLU A 283 15.36 15.54 11.25
N HIS A 284 15.38 14.32 10.72
CA HIS A 284 16.05 13.19 11.40
C HIS A 284 17.24 12.58 10.63
N PHE A 285 17.36 12.82 9.32
CA PHE A 285 18.49 12.31 8.53
C PHE A 285 19.71 13.25 8.65
N ASN A 286 20.40 13.20 9.79
CA ASN A 286 21.55 14.07 10.10
C ASN A 286 22.76 13.22 10.56
N PRO A 287 23.99 13.47 10.05
CA PRO A 287 25.20 12.78 10.50
C PRO A 287 25.47 12.82 12.01
N SER A 288 25.00 13.85 12.71
CA SER A 288 25.17 13.95 14.17
C SER A 288 24.27 13.01 14.96
N THR A 289 23.14 12.58 14.40
CA THR A 289 22.12 11.79 15.11
C THR A 289 21.95 10.38 14.57
N LEU A 290 22.30 10.14 13.29
CA LEU A 290 22.12 8.86 12.62
C LEU A 290 23.49 8.24 12.26
N PRO A 291 24.01 7.31 13.07
CA PRO A 291 25.34 6.72 12.85
C PRO A 291 25.42 5.82 11.60
N LEU A 292 24.27 5.37 11.07
CA LEU A 292 24.21 4.55 9.86
C LEU A 292 24.47 5.32 8.56
N ILE A 293 24.49 6.66 8.56
CA ILE A 293 24.62 7.46 7.34
C ILE A 293 25.79 7.04 6.44
N PRO A 294 27.02 6.82 6.94
CA PRO A 294 28.12 6.41 6.08
C PRO A 294 27.81 5.14 5.29
N TYR A 295 27.27 4.11 5.97
CA TYR A 295 26.91 2.81 5.40
C TYR A 295 25.72 2.87 4.43
N LEU A 296 24.84 3.87 4.59
CA LEU A 296 23.71 4.13 3.70
C LEU A 296 24.10 4.91 2.44
N LEU A 297 25.15 5.73 2.47
CA LEU A 297 25.51 6.64 1.37
C LEU A 297 26.64 6.11 0.48
N LYS A 298 27.71 5.56 1.07
CA LYS A 298 28.88 5.04 0.35
C LYS A 298 29.44 3.81 1.05
N MET A 299 29.78 2.77 0.31
CA MET A 299 30.69 1.74 0.81
C MET A 299 32.11 2.08 0.33
N ASP A 300 32.89 2.80 1.13
CA ASP A 300 34.35 2.89 1.00
C ASP A 300 34.97 3.50 2.27
N PHE A 301 35.54 2.65 3.13
CA PHE A 301 36.40 3.06 4.26
C PHE A 301 37.87 2.65 4.05
N HIS A 302 38.23 2.14 2.85
CA HIS A 302 39.57 1.59 2.56
C HIS A 302 40.38 2.34 1.49
N SER A 303 39.93 3.52 1.04
CA SER A 303 40.67 4.33 0.07
C SER A 303 41.27 5.61 0.66
N GLU A 304 42.06 5.50 1.73
CA GLU A 304 43.00 6.57 2.10
C GLU A 304 44.44 6.33 1.63
N ASN A 305 44.75 5.19 0.96
CA ASN A 305 46.11 4.83 0.56
C ASN A 305 46.35 4.62 -0.95
N ALA A 306 45.58 5.26 -1.83
CA ALA A 306 45.92 5.41 -3.25
C ALA A 306 45.30 6.74 -3.72
N THR A 307 45.99 7.79 -4.15
CA THR A 307 47.31 7.97 -4.76
C THR A 307 47.81 9.37 -4.40
N LYS A 308 49.04 9.49 -3.89
CA LYS A 308 49.76 10.77 -3.86
C LYS A 308 50.04 11.20 -5.31
N ARG A 309 49.35 12.24 -5.79
CA ARG A 309 49.86 13.33 -6.67
C ARG A 309 48.69 14.09 -7.32
N VAL A 310 48.23 15.18 -6.70
CA VAL A 310 47.79 16.38 -7.43
C VAL A 310 48.21 17.61 -6.63
N ASN A 311 48.84 18.56 -7.31
CA ASN A 311 49.46 19.76 -6.75
C ASN A 311 48.43 20.88 -6.50
N LYS A 312 48.55 21.47 -5.30
CA LYS A 312 48.33 22.87 -4.88
C LYS A 312 47.01 23.61 -5.16
N ARG A 313 46.42 23.99 -4.01
CA ARG A 313 45.62 25.18 -3.67
C ARG A 313 44.14 25.15 -4.06
N THR A 314 43.29 24.70 -3.14
CA THR A 314 42.23 25.50 -2.50
C THR A 314 41.45 24.65 -1.49
N PHE A 315 41.24 25.23 -0.30
CA PHE A 315 40.36 24.80 0.80
C PHE A 315 40.32 23.30 1.14
N VAL A 316 41.10 22.91 2.17
CA VAL A 316 40.88 21.66 2.92
C VAL A 316 39.75 21.93 3.90
N PRO A 317 38.54 21.34 3.74
CA PRO A 317 37.52 21.41 4.78
C PRO A 317 38.08 20.76 6.04
N PRO A 318 37.70 21.19 7.26
CA PRO A 318 38.15 20.51 8.46
C PRO A 318 37.80 19.03 8.32
N ALA A 319 38.83 18.19 8.34
CA ALA A 319 38.66 16.75 8.37
C ALA A 319 37.65 16.46 9.48
N MET A 320 36.48 15.94 9.10
CA MET A 320 35.57 15.36 10.07
C MET A 320 36.34 14.21 10.69
N SER A 321 37.02 14.48 11.79
CA SER A 321 37.49 13.45 12.69
C SER A 321 36.23 12.81 13.26
N LEU A 322 35.65 11.91 12.48
CA LEU A 322 34.81 10.85 13.01
C LEU A 322 35.77 10.09 13.93
N LYS A 323 35.83 10.49 15.21
CA LYS A 323 36.17 9.56 16.26
C LYS A 323 35.17 8.43 16.06
N SER A 324 35.60 7.37 15.38
CA SER A 324 34.89 6.12 15.32
C SER A 324 34.86 5.62 16.76
N SER A 325 33.91 6.10 17.58
CA SER A 325 33.38 5.25 18.62
C SER A 325 32.80 4.09 17.84
N LEU A 326 33.60 3.02 17.69
CA LEU A 326 33.14 1.74 17.19
C LEU A 326 31.78 1.51 17.83
N MET A 327 30.76 1.30 17.00
CA MET A 327 29.40 0.97 17.41
C MET A 327 29.46 -0.34 18.21
N SER A 328 29.84 -0.23 19.48
CA SER A 328 30.16 -1.35 20.35
C SER A 328 28.88 -2.12 20.58
N GLY A 329 28.93 -3.40 20.21
CA GLY A 329 27.84 -4.31 20.48
C GLY A 329 27.64 -4.53 21.98
N PRO A 330 26.46 -5.04 22.38
CA PRO A 330 26.09 -5.26 23.78
C PRO A 330 26.99 -6.22 24.55
N VAL A 331 27.65 -7.17 23.88
CA VAL A 331 28.36 -8.28 24.55
C VAL A 331 29.62 -8.70 23.80
N SER A 332 30.47 -9.49 24.46
CA SER A 332 31.65 -10.10 23.84
C SER A 332 31.28 -11.05 22.69
N PRO A 333 32.19 -11.28 21.72
CA PRO A 333 31.97 -12.23 20.64
C PRO A 333 31.61 -13.65 21.10
N GLU A 334 32.20 -14.10 22.21
CA GLU A 334 31.99 -15.44 22.75
C GLU A 334 30.55 -15.65 23.22
N VAL A 335 30.00 -14.68 23.97
CA VAL A 335 28.62 -14.72 24.49
C VAL A 335 27.62 -14.70 23.33
N ALA A 336 27.79 -13.76 22.38
CA ALA A 336 26.89 -13.65 21.23
C ALA A 336 26.89 -14.92 20.37
N MET A 337 28.07 -15.49 20.11
CA MET A 337 28.20 -16.70 19.30
C MET A 337 27.72 -17.96 20.03
N GLY A 338 27.92 -18.05 21.36
CA GLY A 338 27.40 -19.13 22.18
C GLY A 338 25.88 -19.17 22.14
N LEU A 339 25.24 -18.03 22.39
CA LEU A 339 23.79 -17.89 22.34
C LEU A 339 23.22 -18.17 20.93
N ALA A 340 23.91 -17.70 19.88
CA ALA A 340 23.48 -17.98 18.51
C ALA A 340 23.48 -19.49 18.20
N LYS A 341 24.48 -20.25 18.67
CA LYS A 341 24.52 -21.71 18.50
C LYS A 341 23.37 -22.41 19.24
N GLU A 342 23.07 -21.97 20.46
CA GLU A 342 21.92 -22.49 21.21
C GLU A 342 20.62 -22.25 20.46
N MET A 343 20.40 -21.02 19.97
CA MET A 343 19.21 -20.65 19.20
C MET A 343 19.07 -21.48 17.91
N ILE A 344 20.17 -21.70 17.18
CA ILE A 344 20.18 -22.53 15.96
C ILE A 344 19.69 -23.95 16.27
N GLN A 345 20.19 -24.55 17.35
CA GLN A 345 19.82 -25.91 17.74
C GLN A 345 18.38 -25.96 18.26
N ARG A 346 18.02 -25.06 19.19
CA ARG A 346 16.70 -25.00 19.83
C ARG A 346 15.56 -24.82 18.83
N PHE A 347 15.76 -23.98 17.82
CA PHE A 347 14.76 -23.67 16.81
C PHE A 347 14.97 -24.41 15.48
N SER A 348 15.91 -25.36 15.43
CA SER A 348 16.19 -26.19 14.25
C SER A 348 16.36 -25.38 12.96
N LEU A 349 17.14 -24.29 13.03
CA LEU A 349 17.37 -23.41 11.88
C LEU A 349 18.18 -24.15 10.80
N ASN A 350 17.75 -24.00 9.55
CA ASN A 350 18.50 -24.55 8.42
C ASN A 350 19.84 -23.81 8.21
N PRO A 351 20.78 -24.33 7.39
CA PRO A 351 22.11 -23.73 7.22
C PRO A 351 22.10 -22.25 6.78
N ASP A 352 21.17 -21.86 5.90
CA ASP A 352 21.06 -20.48 5.39
C ASP A 352 20.53 -19.53 6.49
N GLN A 353 19.54 -19.99 7.26
CA GLN A 353 18.98 -19.27 8.42
C GLN A 353 20.02 -19.16 9.55
N ALA A 354 20.75 -20.24 9.83
CA ALA A 354 21.84 -20.25 10.80
C ALA A 354 22.96 -19.26 10.43
N THR A 355 23.33 -19.21 9.14
CA THR A 355 24.31 -18.24 8.62
C THR A 355 23.84 -16.81 8.85
N SER A 356 22.54 -16.55 8.66
CA SER A 356 21.93 -15.24 8.90
C SER A 356 22.00 -14.86 10.38
N LEU A 357 21.64 -15.77 11.29
CA LEU A 357 21.70 -15.52 12.73
C LEU A 357 23.13 -15.30 13.22
N VAL A 358 24.11 -16.08 12.73
CA VAL A 358 25.53 -15.88 13.03
C VAL A 358 26.04 -14.52 12.56
N HIS A 359 25.63 -14.08 11.37
CA HIS A 359 26.00 -12.75 10.88
C HIS A 359 25.42 -11.64 11.75
N ILE A 360 24.17 -11.77 12.19
CA ILE A 360 23.53 -10.85 13.13
C ILE A 360 24.24 -10.88 14.49
N ALA A 361 24.61 -12.06 14.99
CA ALA A 361 25.38 -12.17 16.23
C ALA A 361 26.70 -11.39 16.15
N ARG A 362 27.46 -11.55 15.06
CA ARG A 362 28.69 -10.77 14.76
C ARG A 362 28.44 -9.28 14.63
N MET A 363 27.30 -8.87 14.09
CA MET A 363 26.89 -7.45 14.04
C MET A 363 26.70 -6.86 15.43
N MET A 364 26.33 -7.70 16.42
CA MET A 364 26.04 -7.32 17.81
C MET A 364 27.21 -7.53 18.78
N THR A 365 28.43 -7.79 18.31
CA THR A 365 29.59 -7.95 19.22
C THR A 365 30.28 -6.63 19.52
N SER A 366 30.78 -6.45 20.74
CA SER A 366 31.74 -5.38 21.07
C SER A 366 33.11 -5.73 20.48
N CYS A 367 33.74 -4.78 19.78
CA CYS A 367 35.14 -4.95 19.38
C CYS A 367 36.04 -4.63 20.58
N GLY A 368 36.70 -5.65 21.13
CA GLY A 368 37.87 -5.46 21.97
C GLY A 368 39.06 -4.96 21.13
N ASN A 369 39.99 -4.24 21.76
CA ASN A 369 41.24 -3.75 21.16
C ASN A 369 42.22 -4.89 20.80
N THR A 370 41.80 -5.87 20.01
CA THR A 370 42.66 -6.92 19.47
C THR A 370 42.86 -6.71 17.97
N LYS A 371 44.12 -6.85 17.55
CA LYS A 371 44.69 -6.46 16.26
C LYS A 371 43.80 -6.85 15.05
N PRO A 372 43.85 -6.07 13.95
CA PRO A 372 43.07 -6.36 12.75
C PRO A 372 43.69 -7.55 12.01
N GLU A 373 43.27 -8.76 12.36
CA GLU A 373 43.43 -9.90 11.45
C GLU A 373 42.43 -9.76 10.29
N LYS A 374 42.88 -10.13 9.08
CA LYS A 374 42.28 -9.77 7.79
C LYS A 374 40.92 -10.40 7.48
N GLU A 375 40.26 -11.06 8.42
CA GLU A 375 39.04 -11.80 8.13
C GLU A 375 37.84 -11.24 8.93
N HIS A 376 37.07 -10.41 8.21
CA HIS A 376 35.67 -10.05 8.44
C HIS A 376 35.41 -8.83 9.33
N GLN A 377 35.49 -7.64 8.71
CA GLN A 377 34.91 -6.41 9.27
C GLN A 377 33.39 -6.60 9.47
N SER A 378 32.93 -6.37 10.70
CA SER A 378 31.50 -6.43 11.05
C SER A 378 30.80 -5.14 10.62
N PHE A 379 29.82 -5.26 9.71
CA PHE A 379 29.03 -4.14 9.23
C PHE A 379 27.74 -3.98 10.04
N PRO A 380 27.28 -2.75 10.32
CA PRO A 380 26.04 -2.51 11.07
C PRO A 380 24.77 -2.72 10.25
N ILE A 381 24.88 -3.16 8.99
CA ILE A 381 23.76 -3.45 8.10
C ILE A 381 23.87 -4.91 7.67
N THR A 382 22.82 -5.69 7.92
CA THR A 382 22.67 -7.06 7.42
C THR A 382 21.53 -7.11 6.42
N VAL A 383 21.81 -7.59 5.20
CA VAL A 383 20.82 -7.77 4.13
C VAL A 383 20.52 -9.26 3.98
N ILE A 384 19.26 -9.66 4.12
CA ILE A 384 18.81 -11.04 4.00
C ILE A 384 17.83 -11.13 2.82
N ARG A 385 18.24 -11.87 1.79
CA ARG A 385 17.40 -12.19 0.64
C ARG A 385 16.73 -13.54 0.88
N GLY A 386 15.44 -13.54 1.19
CA GLY A 386 14.69 -14.79 1.36
C GLY A 386 13.73 -15.04 0.22
N VAL A 387 13.83 -16.20 -0.44
CA VAL A 387 12.85 -16.60 -1.47
C VAL A 387 11.43 -16.73 -0.87
N PHE A 388 10.42 -16.91 -1.71
CA PHE A 388 9.06 -17.21 -1.24
C PHE A 388 9.06 -18.44 -0.32
N GLY A 389 8.25 -18.43 0.73
CA GLY A 389 8.17 -19.59 1.66
C GLY A 389 9.45 -19.90 2.44
N ALA A 390 10.49 -19.05 2.43
CA ALA A 390 11.77 -19.34 3.08
C ALA A 390 11.80 -19.22 4.62
N GLY A 391 10.64 -19.06 5.25
CA GLY A 391 10.55 -18.83 6.70
C GLY A 391 11.12 -17.48 7.16
N LYS A 392 11.07 -16.43 6.32
CA LYS A 392 11.59 -15.08 6.63
C LYS A 392 11.11 -14.56 7.99
N SER A 393 9.79 -14.48 8.22
CA SER A 393 9.26 -13.98 9.50
C SER A 393 9.49 -14.92 10.67
N TYR A 394 9.59 -16.24 10.43
CA TYR A 394 9.98 -17.20 11.47
C TYR A 394 11.42 -16.93 11.92
N LEU A 395 12.36 -16.79 10.97
CA LEU A 395 13.74 -16.38 11.26
C LEU A 395 13.79 -15.07 12.03
N LEU A 396 13.00 -14.05 11.64
CA LEU A 396 12.97 -12.78 12.37
C LEU A 396 12.45 -12.95 13.79
N SER A 397 11.45 -13.81 14.03
CA SER A 397 10.94 -14.12 15.37
C SER A 397 12.05 -14.74 16.23
N VAL A 398 12.81 -15.69 15.70
CA VAL A 398 13.95 -16.30 16.41
C VAL A 398 15.08 -15.28 16.65
N VAL A 399 15.38 -14.43 15.67
CA VAL A 399 16.35 -13.33 15.82
C VAL A 399 15.91 -12.36 16.92
N ILE A 400 14.63 -12.05 17.03
CA ILE A 400 14.10 -11.18 18.10
C ILE A 400 14.34 -11.81 19.47
N LEU A 401 14.02 -13.10 19.64
CA LEU A 401 14.29 -13.82 20.90
C LEU A 401 15.78 -13.83 21.25
N PHE A 402 16.64 -14.08 20.25
CA PHE A 402 18.09 -13.98 20.39
C PHE A 402 18.52 -12.58 20.86
N LEU A 403 18.03 -11.52 20.22
CA LEU A 403 18.40 -10.14 20.55
C LEU A 403 17.92 -9.74 21.96
N VAL A 404 16.70 -10.14 22.34
CA VAL A 404 16.17 -9.84 23.68
C VAL A 404 17.04 -10.47 24.78
N GLN A 405 17.38 -11.76 24.63
CA GLN A 405 18.28 -12.44 25.58
C GLN A 405 19.68 -11.85 25.59
N LEU A 406 20.17 -11.40 24.42
CA LEU A 406 21.44 -10.68 24.31
C LEU A 406 21.42 -9.34 25.07
N PHE A 407 20.32 -8.60 24.98
CA PHE A 407 20.13 -7.32 25.68
C PHE A 407 20.08 -7.53 27.19
N GLU A 408 19.36 -8.56 27.66
CA GLU A 408 19.30 -8.93 29.09
C GLU A 408 20.69 -9.30 29.63
N SER A 409 21.46 -10.08 28.88
CA SER A 409 22.82 -10.48 29.24
C SER A 409 23.78 -9.27 29.34
N SER A 410 23.61 -8.31 28.44
CA SER A 410 24.38 -7.05 28.43
C SER A 410 24.05 -6.16 29.62
N GLU A 411 22.76 -5.93 29.87
CA GLU A 411 22.29 -5.09 30.99
C GLU A 411 22.73 -5.66 32.35
N ALA A 412 22.78 -6.99 32.48
CA ALA A 412 23.29 -7.65 33.68
C ALA A 412 24.80 -7.47 33.89
N THR A 413 25.59 -7.29 32.82
CA THR A 413 27.06 -7.24 32.87
C THR A 413 27.59 -5.81 32.92
N GLU A 414 27.08 -4.92 32.07
CA GLU A 414 27.59 -3.55 31.88
C GLU A 414 26.74 -2.46 32.58
N GLY A 415 25.58 -2.83 33.13
CA GLY A 415 24.63 -1.89 33.73
C GLY A 415 23.79 -1.11 32.68
N PRO A 416 22.91 -0.21 33.13
CA PRO A 416 21.98 0.51 32.26
C PRO A 416 22.69 1.54 31.36
N ARG A 417 22.52 1.43 30.05
CA ARG A 417 22.98 2.43 29.06
C ARG A 417 22.15 3.73 29.11
N PRO A 418 22.72 4.87 28.67
CA PRO A 418 21.95 6.10 28.45
C PRO A 418 20.79 5.92 27.44
N THR A 419 21.01 5.08 26.43
CA THR A 419 19.99 4.63 25.49
C THR A 419 19.76 3.13 25.68
N PRO A 420 18.57 2.71 26.17
CA PRO A 420 18.31 1.29 26.41
C PRO A 420 18.29 0.52 25.09
N TRP A 421 18.68 -0.75 25.14
CA TRP A 421 18.56 -1.63 23.98
C TRP A 421 17.10 -1.91 23.70
N LYS A 422 16.61 -1.34 22.59
CA LYS A 422 15.26 -1.57 22.08
C LYS A 422 15.30 -1.92 20.61
N LEU A 423 14.37 -2.78 20.23
CA LEU A 423 14.21 -3.32 18.91
C LEU A 423 12.89 -2.83 18.29
N LEU A 424 12.98 -2.24 17.11
CA LEU A 424 11.83 -1.89 16.30
C LEU A 424 11.67 -2.86 15.13
N ILE A 425 10.50 -3.46 15.02
CA ILE A 425 10.08 -4.24 13.86
C ILE A 425 9.23 -3.31 12.99
N ALA A 426 9.63 -3.10 11.74
CA ALA A 426 8.88 -2.25 10.83
C ALA A 426 8.69 -2.86 9.43
N SER A 427 7.53 -2.57 8.83
CA SER A 427 7.23 -2.91 7.43
C SER A 427 6.24 -1.90 6.83
N SER A 428 5.98 -1.95 5.53
CA SER A 428 4.95 -1.14 4.87
C SER A 428 3.53 -1.62 5.16
N THR A 429 3.34 -2.92 5.41
CA THR A 429 2.01 -3.52 5.59
C THR A 429 1.77 -3.96 7.03
N ASN A 430 0.51 -3.91 7.48
CA ASN A 430 0.13 -4.41 8.81
C ASN A 430 0.33 -5.92 8.90
N VAL A 431 -0.02 -6.66 7.84
CA VAL A 431 0.08 -8.13 7.81
C VAL A 431 1.52 -8.60 8.01
N ALA A 432 2.51 -7.95 7.42
CA ALA A 432 3.92 -8.34 7.59
C ALA A 432 4.39 -8.18 9.04
N VAL A 433 4.08 -7.05 9.68
CA VAL A 433 4.42 -6.79 11.09
C VAL A 433 3.71 -7.80 11.99
N ASP A 434 2.40 -7.95 11.80
CA ASP A 434 1.57 -8.82 12.60
C ASP A 434 2.01 -10.29 12.46
N ARG A 435 2.46 -10.74 11.29
CA ARG A 435 2.97 -12.11 11.08
C ARG A 435 4.19 -12.41 11.96
N ILE A 436 5.10 -11.45 12.14
CA ILE A 436 6.25 -11.62 13.03
C ILE A 436 5.78 -11.67 14.48
N LEU A 437 4.87 -10.78 14.88
CA LEU A 437 4.37 -10.73 16.26
C LEU A 437 3.53 -11.96 16.63
N LEU A 438 2.75 -12.52 15.69
CA LEU A 438 2.10 -13.82 15.85
C LEU A 438 3.13 -14.92 16.04
N GLY A 439 4.20 -14.92 15.23
CA GLY A 439 5.31 -15.85 15.40
C GLY A 439 5.96 -15.75 16.79
N LEU A 440 6.07 -14.56 17.37
CA LEU A 440 6.54 -14.41 18.75
C LEU A 440 5.56 -15.02 19.78
N LEU A 441 4.26 -14.79 19.62
CA LEU A 441 3.24 -15.39 20.49
C LEU A 441 3.27 -16.92 20.40
N ASP A 442 3.40 -17.48 19.19
CA ASP A 442 3.50 -18.92 18.95
C ASP A 442 4.76 -19.53 19.61
N LEU A 443 5.83 -18.73 19.73
CA LEU A 443 7.06 -19.10 20.44
C LEU A 443 7.02 -18.78 21.95
N GLY A 444 5.87 -18.32 22.47
CA GLY A 444 5.66 -18.05 23.90
C GLY A 444 6.20 -16.70 24.40
N PHE A 445 6.44 -15.74 23.50
CA PHE A 445 6.93 -14.40 23.85
C PHE A 445 5.82 -13.35 23.72
N GLU A 446 5.43 -12.76 24.85
CA GLU A 446 4.34 -11.77 24.94
C GLU A 446 4.82 -10.34 25.24
N ASP A 447 6.12 -10.14 25.52
CA ASP A 447 6.70 -8.85 25.94
C ASP A 447 7.00 -7.93 24.75
N PHE A 448 5.95 -7.55 24.02
CA PHE A 448 6.03 -6.60 22.92
C PHE A 448 4.81 -5.66 22.89
N ILE A 449 4.96 -4.53 22.19
CA ILE A 449 3.82 -3.64 21.88
C ILE A 449 3.71 -3.41 20.37
N ARG A 450 2.49 -3.55 19.85
CA ARG A 450 2.11 -3.24 18.46
C ARG A 450 1.45 -1.87 18.36
N VAL A 451 2.10 -0.90 17.71
CA VAL A 451 1.53 0.46 17.53
C VAL A 451 0.93 0.61 16.14
N GLY A 452 -0.38 0.91 16.03
CA GLY A 452 -1.05 1.06 14.73
C GLY A 452 -2.56 1.30 14.80
N SER A 453 -3.22 1.18 13.65
CA SER A 453 -4.69 1.25 13.58
C SER A 453 -5.30 -0.08 14.02
N ILE A 454 -6.15 -0.06 15.04
CA ILE A 454 -6.73 -1.26 15.67
C ILE A 454 -7.52 -2.10 14.67
N ARG A 455 -8.27 -1.45 13.79
CA ARG A 455 -9.06 -2.14 12.76
C ARG A 455 -8.20 -2.97 11.80
N LYS A 456 -6.93 -2.61 11.62
CA LYS A 456 -6.00 -3.27 10.70
C LYS A 456 -5.08 -4.27 11.40
N ILE A 457 -5.07 -4.30 12.73
CA ILE A 457 -4.25 -5.22 13.53
C ILE A 457 -5.00 -6.55 13.68
N THR A 458 -4.25 -7.64 13.60
CA THR A 458 -4.76 -8.98 13.80
C THR A 458 -5.29 -9.16 15.22
N LYS A 459 -6.45 -9.81 15.36
CA LYS A 459 -7.23 -9.82 16.61
C LYS A 459 -6.44 -10.40 17.78
N ALA A 460 -5.66 -11.46 17.56
CA ALA A 460 -4.81 -12.08 18.57
C ALA A 460 -3.73 -11.13 19.15
N ILE A 461 -3.31 -10.11 18.39
CA ILE A 461 -2.29 -9.13 18.83
C ILE A 461 -2.93 -7.94 19.57
N LEU A 462 -4.24 -7.72 19.44
CA LEU A 462 -4.93 -6.56 20.04
C LEU A 462 -4.66 -6.34 21.53
N PRO A 463 -4.55 -7.38 22.39
CA PRO A 463 -4.19 -7.19 23.79
C PRO A 463 -2.85 -6.47 23.99
N HIS A 464 -1.90 -6.68 23.08
CA HIS A 464 -0.55 -6.12 23.08
C HIS A 464 -0.45 -4.89 22.17
N SER A 465 -1.56 -4.18 21.91
CA SER A 465 -1.60 -3.08 20.95
C SER A 465 -1.88 -1.71 21.56
N LEU A 466 -1.39 -0.67 20.89
CA LEU A 466 -1.66 0.73 21.22
C LEU A 466 -2.09 1.50 19.97
N HIS A 467 -3.22 2.22 20.07
CA HIS A 467 -3.68 3.11 19.01
C HIS A 467 -3.24 4.54 19.34
N ALA A 468 -2.55 5.20 18.41
CA ALA A 468 -2.03 6.54 18.66
C ALA A 468 -2.16 7.48 17.45
N GLY A 469 -3.17 7.24 16.59
CA GLY A 469 -3.46 8.11 15.45
C GLY A 469 -4.11 9.44 15.83
N SER A 470 -4.86 9.47 16.92
CA SER A 470 -5.44 10.69 17.50
C SER A 470 -5.07 10.78 18.98
N GLY A 471 -4.74 11.99 19.45
CA GLY A 471 -4.43 12.23 20.86
C GLY A 471 -5.62 12.06 21.83
N ASN A 472 -6.70 11.40 21.40
CA ASN A 472 -7.93 11.19 22.17
C ASN A 472 -8.05 9.71 22.58
N GLU A 473 -7.78 9.41 23.85
CA GLU A 473 -7.91 8.06 24.45
C GLU A 473 -9.33 7.47 24.27
N ASN A 474 -10.35 8.32 24.14
CA ASN A 474 -11.74 7.90 23.90
C ASN A 474 -11.99 7.31 22.51
N GLU A 475 -11.16 7.60 21.50
CA GLU A 475 -11.38 7.11 20.14
C GLU A 475 -10.97 5.64 20.00
N GLN A 476 -9.84 5.27 20.60
CA GLN A 476 -9.38 3.88 20.67
C GLN A 476 -10.45 2.97 21.29
N LEU A 477 -11.03 3.38 22.42
CA LEU A 477 -12.07 2.61 23.08
C LEU A 477 -13.33 2.47 22.22
N LYS A 478 -13.71 3.54 21.50
CA LYS A 478 -14.85 3.49 20.55
C LYS A 478 -14.61 2.51 19.42
N GLU A 479 -13.39 2.45 18.87
CA GLU A 479 -13.06 1.48 17.82
C GLU A 479 -13.15 0.04 18.34
N LEU A 480 -12.60 -0.24 19.52
CA LEU A 480 -12.67 -1.57 20.13
C LEU A 480 -14.12 -1.99 20.44
N LEU A 481 -14.93 -1.07 20.96
CA LEU A 481 -16.36 -1.32 21.18
C LEU A 481 -17.14 -1.51 19.88
N ALA A 482 -16.70 -0.87 18.78
CA ALA A 482 -17.29 -1.10 17.46
C ALA A 482 -16.92 -2.49 16.92
N LEU A 483 -15.68 -2.95 17.11
CA LEU A 483 -15.26 -4.31 16.73
C LEU A 483 -16.07 -5.39 17.45
N MET A 484 -16.46 -5.18 18.71
CA MET A 484 -17.33 -6.13 19.43
C MET A 484 -18.71 -6.33 18.80
N LYS A 485 -19.16 -5.39 17.96
CA LYS A 485 -20.43 -5.46 17.24
C LYS A 485 -20.31 -6.18 15.88
N GLU A 486 -19.10 -6.51 15.45
CA GLU A 486 -18.85 -7.25 14.21
C GLU A 486 -18.99 -8.77 14.44
N ASP A 487 -19.16 -9.50 13.34
CA ASP A 487 -19.24 -10.96 13.33
C ASP A 487 -17.86 -11.58 13.59
N LEU A 488 -17.51 -11.69 14.87
CA LEU A 488 -16.25 -12.25 15.35
C LEU A 488 -16.42 -13.69 15.84
N THR A 489 -15.39 -14.51 15.62
CA THR A 489 -15.31 -15.85 16.22
C THR A 489 -15.26 -15.77 17.76
N PRO A 490 -15.64 -16.82 18.49
CA PRO A 490 -15.58 -16.84 19.96
C PRO A 490 -14.19 -16.47 20.51
N ALA A 491 -13.12 -16.97 19.87
CA ALA A 491 -11.73 -16.65 20.22
C ALA A 491 -11.41 -15.17 19.98
N GLU A 492 -11.78 -14.61 18.83
CA GLU A 492 -11.57 -13.18 18.54
C GLU A 492 -12.28 -12.27 19.54
N LYS A 493 -13.49 -12.64 19.98
CA LYS A 493 -14.24 -11.89 21.00
C LYS A 493 -13.47 -11.83 22.33
N ILE A 494 -12.75 -12.89 22.72
CA ILE A 494 -11.92 -12.91 23.94
C ILE A 494 -10.78 -11.90 23.82
N TYR A 495 -10.07 -11.87 22.69
CA TYR A 495 -8.97 -10.93 22.49
C TYR A 495 -9.42 -9.47 22.51
N VAL A 496 -10.56 -9.16 21.88
CA VAL A 496 -11.11 -7.80 21.89
C VAL A 496 -11.51 -7.37 23.30
N ARG A 497 -12.13 -8.26 24.10
CA ARG A 497 -12.45 -7.97 25.51
C ARG A 497 -11.20 -7.69 26.34
N LYS A 498 -10.18 -8.55 26.24
CA LYS A 498 -8.89 -8.37 26.92
C LYS A 498 -8.24 -7.03 26.53
N SER A 499 -8.30 -6.66 25.25
CA SER A 499 -7.80 -5.36 24.77
C SER A 499 -8.56 -4.16 25.37
N ILE A 500 -9.89 -4.25 25.50
CA ILE A 500 -10.72 -3.22 26.14
C ILE A 500 -10.34 -3.05 27.62
N GLU A 501 -10.14 -4.14 28.34
CA GLU A 501 -9.72 -4.12 29.75
C GLU A 501 -8.35 -3.47 29.91
N GLN A 502 -7.36 -3.90 29.11
CA GLN A 502 -6.01 -3.32 29.13
C GLN A 502 -6.00 -1.84 28.77
N HIS A 503 -6.85 -1.42 27.81
CA HIS A 503 -6.99 -0.02 27.46
C HIS A 503 -7.58 0.81 28.61
N LYS A 504 -8.63 0.30 29.29
CA LYS A 504 -9.24 1.00 30.44
C LYS A 504 -8.27 1.18 31.59
N LEU A 505 -7.35 0.25 31.79
CA LEU A 505 -6.31 0.31 32.81
C LEU A 505 -5.13 1.22 32.40
N GLY A 506 -5.03 1.63 31.14
CA GLY A 506 -3.91 2.43 30.63
C GLY A 506 -2.57 1.67 30.58
N THR A 507 -2.58 0.35 30.82
CA THR A 507 -1.39 -0.48 31.02
C THR A 507 -0.42 -0.39 29.84
N ASN A 508 -0.94 -0.50 28.61
CA ASN A 508 -0.13 -0.57 27.39
C ASN A 508 0.72 0.69 27.14
N LYS A 509 0.26 1.86 27.60
CA LYS A 509 1.01 3.13 27.48
C LYS A 509 2.23 3.15 28.40
N THR A 510 2.08 2.61 29.60
CA THR A 510 3.17 2.44 30.56
C THR A 510 4.14 1.34 30.11
N ILE A 511 3.59 0.20 29.67
CA ILE A 511 4.36 -0.94 29.14
C ILE A 511 5.21 -0.55 27.94
N LEU A 512 4.73 0.34 27.05
CA LEU A 512 5.50 0.79 25.87
C LEU A 512 6.90 1.34 26.24
N GLN A 513 7.03 2.00 27.39
CA GLN A 513 8.31 2.52 27.87
C GLN A 513 9.23 1.42 28.41
N GLN A 514 8.67 0.30 28.85
CA GLN A 514 9.38 -0.80 29.49
C GLN A 514 9.79 -1.90 28.49
N VAL A 515 8.93 -2.22 27.51
CA VAL A 515 9.18 -3.30 26.55
C VAL A 515 10.43 -3.06 25.71
N LYS A 516 11.11 -4.17 25.41
CA LYS A 516 12.29 -4.19 24.52
C LYS A 516 11.90 -4.28 23.04
N VAL A 517 10.71 -4.81 22.73
CA VAL A 517 10.26 -5.07 21.35
C VAL A 517 9.01 -4.23 21.02
N VAL A 518 9.08 -3.48 19.92
CA VAL A 518 7.93 -2.71 19.41
C VAL A 518 7.73 -3.00 17.93
N GLY A 519 6.50 -3.32 17.54
CA GLY A 519 6.11 -3.53 16.14
C GLY A 519 5.30 -2.36 15.59
N VAL A 520 5.68 -1.82 14.43
CA VAL A 520 5.03 -0.67 13.79
C VAL A 520 4.96 -0.83 12.28
N THR A 521 3.97 -0.23 11.64
CA THR A 521 4.11 0.05 10.20
C THR A 521 4.93 1.32 10.01
N CYS A 522 5.59 1.49 8.86
CA CYS A 522 6.39 2.69 8.58
C CYS A 522 5.54 3.97 8.67
N ALA A 523 4.29 3.90 8.20
CA ALA A 523 3.32 4.99 8.30
C ALA A 523 2.91 5.33 9.76
N ALA A 524 3.09 4.42 10.71
CA ALA A 524 2.81 4.65 12.14
C ALA A 524 4.02 5.23 12.90
N CYS A 525 5.22 5.26 12.31
CA CYS A 525 6.41 5.82 12.95
C CYS A 525 6.23 7.27 13.43
N PRO A 526 5.53 8.17 12.70
CA PRO A 526 5.27 9.54 13.14
C PRO A 526 4.28 9.69 14.31
N PHE A 527 3.73 8.59 14.85
CA PHE A 527 2.74 8.69 15.93
C PHE A 527 3.34 9.28 17.21
N PRO A 528 2.63 10.19 17.91
CA PRO A 528 3.19 10.92 19.06
C PRO A 528 3.65 10.03 20.22
N CYS A 529 3.03 8.86 20.42
CA CYS A 529 3.42 7.93 21.47
C CYS A 529 4.86 7.40 21.33
N LEU A 530 5.44 7.49 20.13
CA LEU A 530 6.81 7.06 19.85
C LEU A 530 7.84 8.19 19.95
N ASN A 531 7.42 9.45 20.16
CA ASN A 531 8.31 10.63 20.12
C ASN A 531 9.48 10.57 21.11
N ALA A 532 9.26 9.98 22.29
CA ALA A 532 10.27 9.88 23.35
C ALA A 532 11.16 8.63 23.23
N LEU A 533 10.87 7.74 22.28
CA LEU A 533 11.55 6.45 22.15
C LEU A 533 12.69 6.52 21.12
N LYS A 534 13.71 5.70 21.36
CA LYS A 534 14.80 5.43 20.42
C LYS A 534 14.91 3.92 20.22
N PHE A 535 15.33 3.50 19.03
CA PHE A 535 15.46 2.09 18.68
C PHE A 535 16.83 1.89 18.01
N PRO A 536 17.87 1.56 18.79
CA PRO A 536 19.21 1.29 18.27
C PRO A 536 19.23 0.14 17.26
N VAL A 537 18.30 -0.81 17.36
CA VAL A 537 18.17 -1.92 16.41
C VAL A 537 16.83 -1.81 15.67
N VAL A 538 16.88 -1.82 14.34
CA VAL A 538 15.70 -1.83 13.48
C VAL A 538 15.74 -3.05 12.57
N MET A 539 14.64 -3.79 12.53
CA MET A 539 14.40 -4.90 11.61
C MET A 539 13.29 -4.52 10.64
N LEU A 540 13.61 -4.56 9.35
CA LEU A 540 12.66 -4.29 8.28
C LEU A 540 12.28 -5.61 7.58
N ASP A 541 10.97 -5.90 7.50
CA ASP A 541 10.44 -7.04 6.73
C ASP A 541 9.74 -6.56 5.45
N GLU A 542 9.76 -7.39 4.41
CA GLU A 542 9.27 -7.10 3.07
C GLU A 542 9.89 -5.82 2.46
N CYS A 543 11.18 -5.55 2.72
CA CYS A 543 11.87 -4.33 2.26
C CYS A 543 11.87 -4.16 0.74
N SER A 544 11.83 -5.25 -0.02
CA SER A 544 11.77 -5.21 -1.49
C SER A 544 10.44 -4.66 -2.03
N GLN A 545 9.45 -4.45 -1.16
CA GLN A 545 8.16 -3.82 -1.47
C GLN A 545 8.06 -2.39 -0.91
N MET A 546 9.15 -1.84 -0.37
CA MET A 546 9.17 -0.54 0.30
C MET A 546 9.99 0.45 -0.51
N THR A 547 9.44 1.64 -0.72
CA THR A 547 10.25 2.75 -1.23
C THR A 547 11.32 3.09 -0.19
N GLU A 548 12.47 3.56 -0.65
CA GLU A 548 13.54 3.97 0.25
C GLU A 548 13.14 5.08 1.24
N PRO A 549 12.36 6.12 0.85
CA PRO A 549 11.85 7.11 1.80
C PRO A 549 10.97 6.50 2.90
N ALA A 550 10.14 5.50 2.58
CA ALA A 550 9.33 4.80 3.58
C ALA A 550 10.20 3.98 4.54
N SER A 551 11.26 3.34 4.02
CA SER A 551 12.22 2.58 4.84
C SER A 551 13.00 3.48 5.79
N LEU A 552 13.24 4.74 5.41
CA LEU A 552 13.91 5.72 6.27
C LEU A 552 13.07 6.19 7.47
N LEU A 553 11.74 6.06 7.44
CA LEU A 553 10.88 6.46 8.56
C LEU A 553 11.31 5.81 9.88
N PRO A 554 11.45 4.48 9.98
CA PRO A 554 11.97 3.85 11.19
C PRO A 554 13.48 4.04 11.38
N ILE A 555 14.28 4.11 10.30
CA ILE A 555 15.75 4.17 10.40
C ILE A 555 16.22 5.51 10.97
N ALA A 556 15.81 6.62 10.35
CA ALA A 556 16.32 7.95 10.69
C ALA A 556 15.70 8.49 11.98
N ARG A 557 14.36 8.39 12.10
CA ARG A 557 13.61 8.91 13.25
C ARG A 557 14.09 8.36 14.57
N PHE A 558 14.37 7.07 14.61
CA PHE A 558 14.69 6.37 15.85
C PHE A 558 16.19 6.18 16.08
N GLN A 559 17.02 6.88 15.30
CA GLN A 559 18.49 6.91 15.45
C GLN A 559 19.09 5.50 15.38
N CYS A 560 18.68 4.73 14.37
CA CYS A 560 19.09 3.35 14.19
C CYS A 560 20.62 3.22 14.11
N GLU A 561 21.18 2.28 14.88
CA GLU A 561 22.60 1.94 14.92
C GLU A 561 22.89 0.64 14.17
N LYS A 562 21.96 -0.33 14.23
CA LYS A 562 22.08 -1.66 13.63
C LYS A 562 20.80 -1.99 12.84
N LEU A 563 20.96 -2.31 11.56
CA LEU A 563 19.85 -2.49 10.63
C LEU A 563 19.86 -3.90 10.04
N VAL A 564 18.74 -4.61 10.15
CA VAL A 564 18.50 -5.87 9.43
C VAL A 564 17.40 -5.64 8.40
N LEU A 565 17.69 -5.88 7.12
CA LEU A 565 16.71 -5.78 6.03
C LEU A 565 16.41 -7.15 5.48
N VAL A 566 15.13 -7.51 5.41
CA VAL A 566 14.68 -8.79 4.89
C VAL A 566 13.67 -8.58 3.77
N GLY A 567 13.87 -9.28 2.64
CA GLY A 567 12.97 -9.15 1.49
C GLY A 567 13.27 -10.13 0.37
N ASP A 568 12.51 -10.00 -0.71
CA ASP A 568 12.67 -10.76 -1.95
C ASP A 568 12.59 -9.82 -3.17
N PRO A 569 13.73 -9.43 -3.77
CA PRO A 569 13.75 -8.53 -4.92
C PRO A 569 13.21 -9.18 -6.21
N LYS A 570 12.94 -10.50 -6.21
CA LYS A 570 12.32 -11.21 -7.34
C LYS A 570 10.79 -11.16 -7.31
N GLN A 571 10.18 -10.65 -6.24
CA GLN A 571 8.73 -10.41 -6.14
C GLN A 571 8.39 -8.95 -6.51
N LEU A 572 7.17 -8.49 -6.21
CA LEU A 572 6.69 -7.19 -6.69
C LEU A 572 7.47 -6.00 -6.10
N PRO A 573 7.75 -4.96 -6.90
CA PRO A 573 8.28 -3.69 -6.40
C PRO A 573 7.23 -2.96 -5.54
N PRO A 574 7.63 -1.89 -4.82
CA PRO A 574 6.68 -0.96 -4.23
C PRO A 574 5.69 -0.45 -5.27
N THR A 575 4.41 -0.36 -4.89
CA THR A 575 3.37 0.23 -5.73
C THR A 575 3.44 1.74 -5.66
N ILE A 576 3.75 2.37 -6.79
CA ILE A 576 3.82 3.83 -6.91
C ILE A 576 2.75 4.28 -7.89
N GLN A 577 1.89 5.20 -7.46
CA GLN A 577 0.81 5.71 -8.30
C GLN A 577 1.36 6.56 -9.47
N GLY A 578 0.60 6.71 -10.55
CA GLY A 578 0.99 7.54 -11.70
C GLY A 578 1.83 6.81 -12.75
N SER A 579 2.66 7.57 -13.46
CA SER A 579 3.42 7.10 -14.64
C SER A 579 4.58 6.17 -14.28
N GLU A 580 5.00 5.35 -15.24
CA GLU A 580 6.22 4.56 -15.14
C GLU A 580 7.49 5.43 -15.22
N SER A 581 8.57 4.92 -14.65
CA SER A 581 9.92 5.48 -14.76
C SER A 581 10.47 5.34 -16.18
N VAL A 582 11.29 6.29 -16.62
CA VAL A 582 12.03 6.18 -17.89
C VAL A 582 13.23 5.23 -17.79
N HIS A 583 13.74 5.01 -16.57
CA HIS A 583 15.10 4.49 -16.33
C HIS A 583 15.19 3.42 -15.24
N GLU A 584 14.07 2.96 -14.68
CA GLU A 584 13.97 1.91 -13.62
C GLU A 584 14.78 2.17 -12.32
N GLN A 585 15.40 3.35 -12.19
CA GLN A 585 16.16 3.80 -11.02
C GLN A 585 15.46 5.00 -10.36
N GLY A 586 14.14 5.08 -10.43
CA GLY A 586 13.32 6.06 -9.72
C GLY A 586 12.94 5.57 -8.31
N LEU A 587 11.80 6.05 -7.79
CA LEU A 587 11.28 5.66 -6.48
C LEU A 587 10.97 4.15 -6.36
N GLU A 588 10.90 3.43 -7.48
CA GLU A 588 10.73 1.98 -7.54
C GLU A 588 11.98 1.21 -7.08
N GLN A 589 13.15 1.84 -7.10
CA GLN A 589 14.37 1.27 -6.54
C GLN A 589 14.28 1.29 -5.01
N THR A 590 14.28 0.10 -4.42
CA THR A 590 14.19 -0.04 -2.97
C THR A 590 15.54 0.18 -2.29
N LEU A 591 15.52 0.49 -0.99
CA LEU A 591 16.75 0.54 -0.18
C LEU A 591 17.48 -0.82 -0.23
N PHE A 592 16.74 -1.92 -0.27
CA PHE A 592 17.30 -3.27 -0.41
C PHE A 592 18.11 -3.40 -1.70
N ASP A 593 17.53 -3.02 -2.84
CA ASP A 593 18.19 -3.10 -4.15
C ASP A 593 19.41 -2.17 -4.20
N ARG A 594 19.27 -0.95 -3.68
CA ARG A 594 20.34 0.03 -3.66
C ARG A 594 21.53 -0.42 -2.82
N LEU A 595 21.29 -0.96 -1.62
CA LEU A 595 22.36 -1.51 -0.78
C LEU A 595 23.08 -2.68 -1.46
N CYS A 596 22.35 -3.57 -2.15
CA CYS A 596 22.98 -4.63 -2.95
C CYS A 596 23.86 -4.06 -4.07
N LEU A 597 23.40 -3.01 -4.77
CA LEU A 597 24.18 -2.32 -5.81
C LEU A 597 25.40 -1.58 -5.26
N MET A 598 25.34 -1.12 -4.00
CA MET A 598 26.48 -0.55 -3.28
C MET A 598 27.52 -1.59 -2.84
N GLY A 599 27.23 -2.90 -3.01
CA GLY A 599 28.15 -3.98 -2.65
C GLY A 599 27.86 -4.65 -1.30
N HIS A 600 26.76 -4.30 -0.62
CA HIS A 600 26.32 -5.06 0.57
C HIS A 600 25.94 -6.48 0.15
N LYS A 601 26.66 -7.49 0.65
CA LYS A 601 26.40 -8.89 0.31
C LYS A 601 25.14 -9.38 1.00
N ALA A 602 24.13 -9.77 0.21
CA ALA A 602 22.91 -10.35 0.75
C ALA A 602 23.10 -11.82 1.12
N ILE A 603 22.67 -12.20 2.33
CA ILE A 603 22.62 -13.59 2.78
C ILE A 603 21.36 -14.23 2.17
N LEU A 604 21.53 -15.30 1.40
CA LEU A 604 20.43 -15.93 0.67
C LEU A 604 19.79 -17.05 1.49
N LEU A 605 18.47 -16.99 1.68
CA LEU A 605 17.67 -18.11 2.19
C LEU A 605 17.05 -18.85 1.00
N ARG A 606 17.59 -20.02 0.66
CA ARG A 606 17.21 -20.79 -0.54
C ARG A 606 16.10 -21.80 -0.31
N THR A 607 15.95 -22.28 0.92
CA THR A 607 15.03 -23.37 1.25
C THR A 607 13.60 -22.86 1.38
N GLN A 608 12.66 -23.35 0.58
CA GLN A 608 11.23 -23.00 0.64
C GLN A 608 10.42 -24.11 1.33
N TYR A 609 9.44 -23.73 2.17
CA TYR A 609 8.60 -24.66 2.95
C TYR A 609 7.10 -24.57 2.59
N ARG A 610 6.75 -23.89 1.49
CA ARG A 610 5.37 -23.56 1.13
C ARG A 610 4.80 -24.53 0.09
N CYS A 611 5.39 -24.55 -1.09
CA CYS A 611 4.86 -25.14 -2.31
C CYS A 611 5.26 -26.60 -2.44
N HIS A 612 4.38 -27.45 -2.98
CA HIS A 612 4.76 -28.76 -3.50
C HIS A 612 5.99 -28.64 -4.43
N PRO A 613 6.98 -29.55 -4.37
CA PRO A 613 8.21 -29.49 -5.19
C PRO A 613 7.98 -29.24 -6.68
N ALA A 614 6.97 -29.89 -7.26
CA ALA A 614 6.49 -29.63 -8.63
C ALA A 614 6.22 -28.15 -8.97
N LEU A 615 5.62 -27.43 -8.02
CA LEU A 615 5.22 -26.02 -8.20
C LEU A 615 6.42 -25.09 -7.99
N SER A 616 7.25 -25.36 -6.98
CA SER A 616 8.46 -24.58 -6.72
C SER A 616 9.49 -24.74 -7.84
N ALA A 617 9.56 -25.91 -8.48
CA ALA A 617 10.45 -26.16 -9.63
C ALA A 617 10.26 -25.16 -10.76
N ILE A 618 9.01 -24.77 -11.07
CA ILE A 618 8.70 -23.76 -12.09
C ILE A 618 9.34 -22.42 -11.73
N ALA A 619 9.12 -21.96 -10.48
CA ALA A 619 9.68 -20.70 -10.02
C ALA A 619 11.21 -20.76 -9.92
N ASN A 620 11.76 -21.92 -9.54
CA ASN A 620 13.19 -22.14 -9.41
C ASN A 620 13.92 -21.96 -10.75
N GLU A 621 13.41 -22.59 -11.82
CA GLU A 621 13.95 -22.43 -13.18
C GLU A 621 13.81 -20.97 -13.64
N LEU A 622 12.63 -20.37 -13.49
CA LEU A 622 12.33 -19.08 -14.11
C LEU A 622 12.95 -17.88 -13.40
N PHE A 623 13.05 -17.89 -12.06
CA PHE A 623 13.35 -16.68 -11.29
C PHE A 623 14.55 -16.79 -10.34
N TYR A 624 14.91 -18.01 -9.93
CA TYR A 624 15.96 -18.25 -8.93
C TYR A 624 17.18 -19.01 -9.48
N GLY A 625 17.20 -19.28 -10.79
CA GLY A 625 18.37 -19.82 -11.49
C GLY A 625 18.75 -21.23 -11.05
N GLY A 626 17.79 -22.05 -10.63
CA GLY A 626 18.03 -23.42 -10.18
C GLY A 626 18.59 -23.56 -8.76
N ASN A 627 18.70 -22.46 -7.99
CA ASN A 627 19.34 -22.46 -6.67
C ASN A 627 18.38 -22.64 -5.48
N LEU A 628 17.06 -22.69 -5.73
CA LEU A 628 16.07 -22.91 -4.67
C LEU A 628 16.08 -24.39 -4.24
N ILE A 629 15.87 -24.61 -2.93
CA ILE A 629 15.84 -25.93 -2.30
C ILE A 629 14.44 -26.14 -1.72
N ASP A 630 13.89 -27.34 -1.83
CA ASP A 630 12.62 -27.70 -1.20
C ASP A 630 12.88 -28.25 0.21
N GLY A 631 12.32 -27.56 1.22
CA GLY A 631 12.35 -28.01 2.62
C GLY A 631 11.13 -28.85 3.01
N ILE A 632 10.29 -29.17 2.04
CA ILE A 632 9.10 -30.01 2.17
C ILE A 632 9.09 -31.02 1.03
N SER A 633 8.62 -32.23 1.33
CA SER A 633 8.53 -33.32 0.38
C SER A 633 7.20 -33.30 -0.40
N GLU A 634 7.09 -34.14 -1.42
CA GLU A 634 5.82 -34.37 -2.12
C GLU A 634 4.77 -34.98 -1.19
N GLN A 635 5.20 -35.81 -0.23
CA GLN A 635 4.34 -36.43 0.77
C GLN A 635 3.74 -35.40 1.74
N ASP A 636 4.45 -34.31 2.04
CA ASP A 636 3.93 -33.21 2.86
C ASP A 636 2.85 -32.38 2.14
N ARG A 637 2.69 -32.59 0.83
CA ARG A 637 1.82 -31.83 -0.06
C ARG A 637 0.97 -32.72 -0.98
N THR A 638 0.58 -33.90 -0.51
CA THR A 638 -0.32 -34.81 -1.23
C THR A 638 -1.56 -34.10 -1.82
N PRO A 639 -2.07 -34.56 -2.97
CA PRO A 639 -3.32 -34.05 -3.52
C PRO A 639 -4.45 -34.05 -2.48
N LEU A 640 -5.25 -32.98 -2.44
CA LEU A 640 -6.42 -32.89 -1.56
C LEU A 640 -7.59 -33.75 -2.03
N LEU A 641 -7.65 -34.04 -3.32
CA LEU A 641 -8.68 -34.85 -3.98
C LEU A 641 -7.99 -35.71 -5.03
N ASP A 642 -8.40 -36.97 -5.17
CA ASP A 642 -7.77 -37.92 -6.11
C ASP A 642 -7.90 -37.47 -7.57
N TRP A 643 -9.03 -36.84 -7.92
CA TRP A 643 -9.27 -36.36 -9.28
C TRP A 643 -8.58 -35.03 -9.59
N LEU A 644 -8.06 -34.32 -8.57
CA LEU A 644 -7.54 -32.96 -8.73
C LEU A 644 -6.02 -32.98 -8.97
N PRO A 645 -5.54 -32.56 -10.15
CA PRO A 645 -4.10 -32.51 -10.42
C PRO A 645 -3.37 -31.48 -9.55
N THR A 646 -2.14 -31.79 -9.14
CA THR A 646 -1.22 -30.86 -8.45
C THR A 646 -0.92 -29.63 -9.30
N LEU A 647 -0.66 -29.84 -10.59
CA LEU A 647 -0.36 -28.79 -11.56
C LEU A 647 -1.13 -29.07 -12.86
N CYS A 648 -1.97 -28.13 -13.28
CA CYS A 648 -2.71 -28.27 -14.54
C CYS A 648 -2.87 -26.93 -15.26
N PHE A 649 -2.75 -26.96 -16.58
CA PHE A 649 -3.17 -25.90 -17.47
C PHE A 649 -4.45 -26.31 -18.22
N TYR A 650 -5.54 -25.61 -17.94
CA TYR A 650 -6.81 -25.72 -18.64
C TYR A 650 -6.87 -24.75 -19.80
N THR A 651 -6.91 -25.28 -21.03
CA THR A 651 -7.13 -24.47 -22.22
C THR A 651 -8.62 -24.15 -22.36
N VAL A 652 -8.95 -22.86 -22.40
CA VAL A 652 -10.32 -22.36 -22.59
C VAL A 652 -10.43 -21.63 -23.92
N ASN A 653 -11.42 -22.04 -24.72
CA ASN A 653 -11.75 -21.39 -25.99
C ASN A 653 -12.68 -20.19 -25.74
N GLY A 654 -12.10 -19.11 -25.22
CA GLY A 654 -12.77 -17.82 -25.02
C GLY A 654 -12.15 -16.70 -25.84
N MET A 655 -12.82 -15.54 -25.89
CA MET A 655 -12.25 -14.31 -26.46
C MET A 655 -12.09 -13.24 -25.39
N GLU A 656 -10.94 -12.56 -25.38
CA GLU A 656 -10.72 -11.38 -24.54
C GLU A 656 -11.64 -10.23 -24.96
N GLN A 657 -12.19 -9.53 -23.97
CA GLN A 657 -13.03 -8.35 -24.12
C GLN A 657 -12.48 -7.21 -23.24
N THR A 658 -12.77 -5.97 -23.61
CA THR A 658 -12.24 -4.76 -22.95
C THR A 658 -13.38 -3.92 -22.37
N GLU A 659 -13.23 -3.42 -21.14
CA GLU A 659 -14.16 -2.45 -20.53
C GLU A 659 -13.69 -0.99 -20.71
N ARG A 660 -14.53 -0.02 -20.32
CA ARG A 660 -14.29 1.43 -20.51
C ARG A 660 -13.01 1.94 -19.81
N ASP A 661 -12.48 1.20 -18.85
CA ASP A 661 -11.25 1.49 -18.10
C ASP A 661 -9.99 0.87 -18.71
N ASN A 662 -10.07 0.33 -19.94
CA ASN A 662 -9.01 -0.43 -20.61
C ASN A 662 -8.55 -1.68 -19.85
N SER A 663 -9.35 -2.18 -18.91
CA SER A 663 -9.15 -3.50 -18.30
C SER A 663 -9.79 -4.59 -19.16
N PHE A 664 -9.28 -5.82 -19.03
CA PHE A 664 -9.64 -6.95 -19.85
C PHE A 664 -10.38 -8.02 -19.03
N TYR A 665 -11.27 -8.76 -19.70
CA TYR A 665 -11.94 -9.91 -19.12
C TYR A 665 -12.22 -10.96 -20.19
N ASN A 666 -12.45 -12.20 -19.76
CA ASN A 666 -12.80 -13.32 -20.61
C ASN A 666 -13.89 -14.14 -19.91
N MET A 667 -15.12 -14.03 -20.42
CA MET A 667 -16.28 -14.67 -19.79
C MET A 667 -16.19 -16.20 -19.84
N ALA A 668 -15.62 -16.80 -20.88
CA ALA A 668 -15.49 -18.26 -20.93
C ALA A 668 -14.56 -18.76 -19.82
N GLU A 669 -13.42 -18.09 -19.62
CA GLU A 669 -12.54 -18.39 -18.49
C GLU A 669 -13.22 -18.17 -17.14
N ALA A 670 -14.02 -17.09 -17.01
CA ALA A 670 -14.72 -16.79 -15.78
C ALA A 670 -15.76 -17.88 -15.42
N HIS A 671 -16.58 -18.32 -16.37
CA HIS A 671 -17.55 -19.40 -16.16
C HIS A 671 -16.86 -20.71 -15.80
N PHE A 672 -15.81 -21.09 -16.53
CA PHE A 672 -15.05 -22.31 -16.24
C PHE A 672 -14.41 -22.25 -14.85
N THR A 673 -13.80 -21.12 -14.49
CA THR A 673 -13.20 -20.89 -13.17
C THR A 673 -14.23 -21.06 -12.06
N VAL A 674 -15.42 -20.46 -12.21
CA VAL A 674 -16.50 -20.57 -11.22
C VAL A 674 -16.99 -22.01 -11.09
N LYS A 675 -17.17 -22.71 -12.21
CA LYS A 675 -17.60 -24.11 -12.21
C LYS A 675 -16.58 -25.04 -11.55
N LEU A 676 -15.28 -24.81 -11.80
CA LEU A 676 -14.20 -25.53 -11.14
C LEU A 676 -14.24 -25.30 -9.62
N ILE A 677 -14.39 -24.05 -9.18
CA ILE A 677 -14.50 -23.70 -7.76
C ILE A 677 -15.72 -24.37 -7.12
N GLN A 678 -16.88 -24.36 -7.77
CA GLN A 678 -18.08 -25.02 -7.27
C GLN A 678 -17.86 -26.53 -7.11
N SER A 679 -17.17 -27.16 -8.06
CA SER A 679 -16.89 -28.60 -8.01
C SER A 679 -15.92 -28.96 -6.89
N LEU A 680 -14.95 -28.09 -6.61
CA LEU A 680 -14.05 -28.23 -5.45
C LEU A 680 -14.82 -28.14 -4.14
N ILE A 681 -15.72 -27.16 -4.00
CA ILE A 681 -16.55 -26.99 -2.80
C ILE A 681 -17.51 -28.17 -2.64
N ALA A 682 -18.13 -28.62 -3.72
CA ALA A 682 -18.99 -29.81 -3.74
C ALA A 682 -18.25 -31.09 -3.35
N SER A 683 -16.93 -31.16 -3.62
CA SER A 683 -16.06 -32.25 -3.19
C SER A 683 -15.55 -32.11 -1.74
N GLY A 684 -16.08 -31.16 -0.97
CA GLY A 684 -15.75 -30.98 0.46
C GLY A 684 -14.62 -29.99 0.76
N ILE A 685 -14.09 -29.27 -0.24
CA ILE A 685 -13.06 -28.26 0.00
C ILE A 685 -13.68 -26.96 0.52
N GLU A 686 -13.19 -26.47 1.65
CA GLU A 686 -13.62 -25.18 2.18
C GLU A 686 -13.24 -24.02 1.25
N GLY A 687 -14.16 -23.07 1.05
CA GLY A 687 -13.91 -21.87 0.22
C GLY A 687 -12.68 -21.07 0.68
N ALA A 688 -12.38 -21.06 1.98
CA ALA A 688 -11.20 -20.41 2.55
C ALA A 688 -9.87 -21.02 2.09
N ALA A 689 -9.84 -22.29 1.67
CA ALA A 689 -8.66 -22.97 1.17
C ALA A 689 -8.35 -22.65 -0.32
N ILE A 690 -9.28 -21.98 -1.00
CA ILE A 690 -9.23 -21.66 -2.43
C ILE A 690 -8.93 -20.17 -2.62
N GLY A 691 -8.01 -19.85 -3.54
CA GLY A 691 -7.76 -18.50 -4.02
C GLY A 691 -7.84 -18.41 -5.54
N VAL A 692 -8.36 -17.29 -6.04
CA VAL A 692 -8.38 -16.98 -7.47
C VAL A 692 -7.54 -15.74 -7.72
N ILE A 693 -6.57 -15.87 -8.61
CA ILE A 693 -5.67 -14.79 -9.00
C ILE A 693 -5.91 -14.45 -10.47
N THR A 694 -6.00 -13.17 -10.77
CA THR A 694 -6.00 -12.67 -12.15
C THR A 694 -5.18 -11.39 -12.25
N LEU A 695 -4.72 -11.03 -13.45
CA LEU A 695 -4.00 -9.77 -13.67
C LEU A 695 -4.92 -8.58 -13.96
N TYR A 696 -6.22 -8.82 -14.15
CA TYR A 696 -7.16 -7.79 -14.63
C TYR A 696 -8.31 -7.59 -13.64
N LYS A 697 -8.55 -6.33 -13.27
CA LYS A 697 -9.61 -5.97 -12.31
C LYS A 697 -11.01 -6.33 -12.84
N SER A 698 -11.27 -6.13 -14.14
CA SER A 698 -12.55 -6.51 -14.75
C SER A 698 -12.80 -8.01 -14.61
N GLN A 699 -11.81 -8.86 -14.90
CA GLN A 699 -11.94 -10.31 -14.71
C GLN A 699 -12.24 -10.67 -13.26
N MET A 700 -11.53 -10.04 -12.31
CA MET A 700 -11.77 -10.24 -10.87
C MET A 700 -13.24 -9.94 -10.52
N TYR A 701 -13.77 -8.79 -10.96
CA TYR A 701 -15.16 -8.42 -10.72
C TYR A 701 -16.17 -9.37 -11.40
N LYS A 702 -15.90 -9.85 -12.62
CA LYS A 702 -16.78 -10.83 -13.29
C LYS A 702 -16.84 -12.15 -12.51
N ILE A 703 -15.69 -12.67 -12.08
CA ILE A 703 -15.63 -13.91 -11.29
C ILE A 703 -16.34 -13.72 -9.94
N GLN A 704 -16.09 -12.61 -9.24
CA GLN A 704 -16.78 -12.29 -7.98
C GLN A 704 -18.30 -12.20 -8.17
N SER A 705 -18.76 -11.50 -9.22
CA SER A 705 -20.19 -11.37 -9.54
C SER A 705 -20.85 -12.72 -9.79
N LEU A 706 -20.19 -13.60 -10.55
CA LEU A 706 -20.68 -14.94 -10.83
C LEU A 706 -20.73 -15.82 -9.58
N LEU A 707 -19.75 -15.73 -8.68
CA LEU A 707 -19.77 -16.43 -7.40
C LEU A 707 -20.87 -15.92 -6.46
N SER A 708 -21.13 -14.61 -6.45
CA SER A 708 -22.18 -14.00 -5.62
C SER A 708 -23.59 -14.29 -6.14
N GLY A 709 -23.80 -14.25 -7.46
CA GLY A 709 -25.11 -14.50 -8.08
C GLY A 709 -25.60 -15.95 -7.97
N LEU A 710 -24.73 -16.86 -7.52
CA LEU A 710 -25.00 -18.29 -7.39
C LEU A 710 -24.99 -18.77 -5.94
N HIS A 711 -24.91 -17.86 -4.95
CA HIS A 711 -25.02 -18.23 -3.54
C HIS A 711 -26.40 -18.86 -3.28
N CYS A 712 -26.43 -20.20 -3.15
CA CYS A 712 -27.51 -20.88 -2.48
C CYS A 712 -27.42 -20.56 -0.99
N GLU A 713 -28.56 -20.26 -0.33
CA GLU A 713 -28.67 -19.97 1.11
C GLU A 713 -28.13 -21.10 2.03
N ALA A 714 -27.67 -22.21 1.46
CA ALA A 714 -27.23 -23.43 2.15
C ALA A 714 -25.76 -23.47 2.58
N LEU A 715 -24.92 -22.49 2.23
CA LEU A 715 -23.47 -22.50 2.51
C LEU A 715 -23.06 -21.28 3.33
N GLU A 716 -23.11 -21.39 4.68
CA GLU A 716 -22.36 -20.51 5.59
C GLU A 716 -20.85 -20.81 5.48
N VAL A 717 -20.27 -20.57 4.32
CA VAL A 717 -18.86 -20.85 4.03
C VAL A 717 -18.11 -19.53 3.88
N LYS A 718 -16.94 -19.43 4.54
CA LYS A 718 -16.04 -18.29 4.33
C LYS A 718 -15.74 -18.14 2.82
N PRO A 719 -15.93 -16.94 2.25
CA PRO A 719 -15.92 -16.77 0.80
C PRO A 719 -14.55 -17.05 0.21
N VAL A 720 -14.54 -17.58 -1.02
CA VAL A 720 -13.34 -17.77 -1.84
C VAL A 720 -12.66 -16.43 -2.06
N GLN A 721 -11.34 -16.36 -1.85
CA GLN A 721 -10.57 -15.13 -2.05
C GLN A 721 -10.30 -14.91 -3.54
N VAL A 722 -10.98 -13.94 -4.15
CA VAL A 722 -10.74 -13.53 -5.54
C VAL A 722 -10.08 -12.16 -5.56
N SER A 723 -8.85 -12.04 -6.07
CA SER A 723 -8.18 -10.76 -6.17
C SER A 723 -7.22 -10.66 -7.35
N THR A 724 -6.69 -9.45 -7.59
CA THR A 724 -5.56 -9.29 -8.51
C THR A 724 -4.27 -9.84 -7.91
N VAL A 725 -3.26 -10.10 -8.75
CA VAL A 725 -1.94 -10.56 -8.27
C VAL A 725 -1.30 -9.62 -7.26
N ASP A 726 -1.38 -8.31 -7.48
CA ASP A 726 -0.77 -7.32 -6.60
C ASP A 726 -1.47 -7.31 -5.22
N ALA A 727 -2.79 -7.53 -5.20
CA ALA A 727 -3.57 -7.60 -3.96
C ALA A 727 -3.46 -8.96 -3.24
N PHE A 728 -3.08 -10.03 -3.95
CA PHE A 728 -2.89 -11.36 -3.36
C PHE A 728 -1.51 -11.52 -2.69
N GLN A 729 -0.62 -10.54 -2.86
CA GLN A 729 0.72 -10.61 -2.28
C GLN A 729 0.66 -10.72 -0.74
N GLY A 730 1.47 -11.62 -0.19
CA GLY A 730 1.48 -11.94 1.24
C GLY A 730 0.45 -12.99 1.66
N ALA A 731 -0.56 -13.29 0.84
CA ALA A 731 -1.46 -14.42 1.05
C ALA A 731 -0.91 -15.70 0.41
N GLU A 732 -1.42 -16.85 0.85
CA GLU A 732 -1.19 -18.18 0.30
C GLU A 732 -2.44 -19.04 0.52
N LYS A 733 -2.65 -20.06 -0.32
CA LYS A 733 -3.81 -20.97 -0.28
C LYS A 733 -3.40 -22.38 -0.64
N GLU A 734 -4.18 -23.36 -0.20
CA GLU A 734 -3.98 -24.76 -0.60
C GLU A 734 -4.14 -24.91 -2.12
N ILE A 735 -5.18 -24.28 -2.67
CA ILE A 735 -5.52 -24.30 -4.10
C ILE A 735 -5.50 -22.87 -4.65
N ILE A 736 -4.77 -22.64 -5.74
CA ILE A 736 -4.83 -21.40 -6.52
C ILE A 736 -5.33 -21.68 -7.92
N VAL A 737 -6.36 -20.94 -8.33
CA VAL A 737 -6.81 -20.84 -9.72
C VAL A 737 -6.28 -19.54 -10.32
N LEU A 738 -5.48 -19.64 -11.38
CA LEU A 738 -4.87 -18.49 -12.06
C LEU A 738 -5.55 -18.24 -13.40
N SER A 739 -6.37 -17.20 -13.51
CA SER A 739 -7.04 -16.81 -14.78
C SER A 739 -6.21 -15.80 -15.56
N CYS A 740 -5.76 -16.20 -16.76
CA CYS A 740 -4.85 -15.46 -17.60
C CYS A 740 -5.54 -14.44 -18.54
N VAL A 741 -6.80 -14.66 -18.90
CA VAL A 741 -7.68 -13.77 -19.69
C VAL A 741 -7.32 -13.61 -21.16
N ARG A 742 -6.05 -13.33 -21.48
CA ARG A 742 -5.63 -12.84 -22.80
C ARG A 742 -5.58 -13.95 -23.84
N THR A 743 -6.04 -13.60 -25.04
CA THR A 743 -6.10 -14.49 -26.20
C THR A 743 -5.37 -13.92 -27.42
N ARG A 744 -4.96 -12.63 -27.42
CA ARG A 744 -4.30 -11.99 -28.59
C ARG A 744 -2.93 -11.38 -28.28
N HIS A 745 -2.83 -10.50 -27.28
CA HIS A 745 -1.59 -9.77 -26.98
C HIS A 745 -1.06 -10.06 -25.58
N PHE A 746 0.27 -10.15 -25.47
CA PHE A 746 1.02 -10.21 -24.22
C PHE A 746 1.08 -8.80 -23.61
N GLY A 747 0.05 -8.40 -22.89
CA GLY A 747 0.09 -7.19 -22.06
C GLY A 747 0.91 -7.42 -20.79
N PHE A 748 0.37 -6.97 -19.65
CA PHE A 748 0.92 -7.14 -18.29
C PHE A 748 1.26 -8.59 -17.87
N ILE A 749 0.84 -9.60 -18.64
CA ILE A 749 1.13 -11.02 -18.48
C ILE A 749 2.62 -11.38 -18.57
N GLY A 750 3.43 -10.53 -19.20
CA GLY A 750 4.88 -10.75 -19.34
C GLY A 750 5.74 -10.30 -18.15
N SER A 751 5.15 -9.74 -17.10
CA SER A 751 5.92 -9.28 -15.93
C SER A 751 6.45 -10.47 -15.11
N GLU A 752 7.79 -10.63 -15.10
CA GLU A 752 8.47 -11.70 -14.35
C GLU A 752 8.09 -11.69 -12.86
N ARG A 753 8.08 -10.51 -12.22
CA ARG A 753 7.76 -10.35 -10.79
C ARG A 753 6.32 -10.74 -10.46
N ARG A 754 5.34 -10.35 -11.30
CA ARG A 754 3.93 -10.75 -11.13
C ARG A 754 3.73 -12.24 -11.35
N MET A 755 4.39 -12.80 -12.36
CA MET A 755 4.36 -14.24 -12.61
C MET A 755 4.94 -15.02 -11.43
N ASN A 756 6.11 -14.61 -10.92
CA ASN A 756 6.72 -15.23 -9.74
C ASN A 756 5.77 -15.21 -8.54
N VAL A 757 5.12 -14.06 -8.25
CA VAL A 757 4.13 -14.00 -7.17
C VAL A 757 2.97 -14.96 -7.44
N ALA A 758 2.34 -14.90 -8.62
CA ALA A 758 1.17 -15.73 -8.95
C ALA A 758 1.43 -17.24 -8.85
N LEU A 759 2.57 -17.71 -9.38
CA LEU A 759 2.93 -19.13 -9.38
C LEU A 759 3.30 -19.65 -7.98
N THR A 760 3.68 -18.78 -7.05
CA THR A 760 4.19 -19.14 -5.71
C THR A 760 3.16 -18.93 -4.57
N ARG A 761 1.87 -18.78 -4.92
CA ARG A 761 0.78 -18.64 -3.95
C ARG A 761 0.14 -19.96 -3.54
N ALA A 762 0.25 -20.98 -4.38
CA ALA A 762 -0.31 -22.31 -4.14
C ALA A 762 0.58 -23.13 -3.21
N ARG A 763 -0.02 -23.84 -2.26
CA ARG A 763 0.68 -24.84 -1.44
C ARG A 763 0.65 -26.23 -2.07
N ARG A 764 -0.52 -26.69 -2.52
CA ARG A 764 -0.71 -28.03 -3.10
C ARG A 764 -1.09 -27.99 -4.57
N HIS A 765 -2.10 -27.19 -4.94
CA HIS A 765 -2.66 -27.21 -6.29
C HIS A 765 -2.54 -25.85 -6.99
N LEU A 766 -1.95 -25.84 -8.19
CA LEU A 766 -1.92 -24.70 -9.10
C LEU A 766 -2.67 -25.03 -10.40
N LEU A 767 -3.83 -24.40 -10.57
CA LEU A 767 -4.75 -24.61 -11.68
C LEU A 767 -4.77 -23.37 -12.57
N ILE A 768 -4.13 -23.44 -13.72
CA ILE A 768 -3.97 -22.31 -14.63
C ILE A 768 -5.08 -22.38 -15.68
N VAL A 769 -5.82 -21.30 -15.86
CA VAL A 769 -6.93 -21.19 -16.82
C VAL A 769 -6.56 -20.12 -17.84
N GLY A 770 -6.49 -20.49 -19.13
CA GLY A 770 -6.11 -19.53 -20.16
C GLY A 770 -6.20 -20.06 -21.58
N ASN A 771 -5.74 -19.24 -22.53
CA ASN A 771 -5.67 -19.61 -23.93
C ASN A 771 -4.29 -20.18 -24.28
N LEU A 772 -4.21 -21.50 -24.52
CA LEU A 772 -2.96 -22.20 -24.80
C LEU A 772 -2.21 -21.64 -26.04
N PRO A 773 -2.86 -21.42 -27.21
CA PRO A 773 -2.17 -20.89 -28.40
C PRO A 773 -1.59 -19.49 -28.19
N CYS A 774 -2.27 -18.64 -27.42
CA CYS A 774 -1.76 -17.31 -27.08
C CYS A 774 -0.55 -17.43 -26.15
N LEU A 775 -0.73 -18.01 -24.96
CA LEU A 775 0.29 -18.01 -23.90
C LEU A 775 1.56 -18.77 -24.29
N SER A 776 1.47 -19.81 -25.12
CA SER A 776 2.64 -20.58 -25.59
C SER A 776 3.63 -19.75 -26.41
N ARG A 777 3.23 -18.61 -26.99
CA ARG A 777 4.14 -17.73 -27.75
C ARG A 777 4.98 -16.82 -26.84
N ASN A 778 4.63 -16.69 -25.56
CA ASN A 778 5.43 -15.96 -24.60
C ASN A 778 6.51 -16.88 -24.01
N ARG A 779 7.77 -16.41 -23.97
CA ARG A 779 8.91 -17.20 -23.49
C ARG A 779 8.70 -17.80 -22.09
N LEU A 780 8.18 -17.00 -21.15
CA LEU A 780 8.02 -17.43 -19.76
C LEU A 780 6.83 -18.39 -19.63
N TRP A 781 5.67 -18.05 -20.20
CA TRP A 781 4.50 -18.92 -20.15
C TRP A 781 4.70 -20.23 -20.91
N GLY A 782 5.45 -20.21 -22.03
CA GLY A 782 5.82 -21.43 -22.74
C GLY A 782 6.58 -22.42 -21.85
N ARG A 783 7.45 -21.91 -20.96
CA ARG A 783 8.13 -22.74 -19.94
C ARG A 783 7.17 -23.26 -18.87
N VAL A 784 6.27 -22.41 -18.35
CA VAL A 784 5.23 -22.85 -17.39
C VAL A 784 4.38 -23.97 -18.00
N ILE A 785 3.92 -23.80 -19.24
CA ILE A 785 3.13 -24.80 -19.97
C ILE A 785 3.94 -26.08 -20.21
N HIS A 786 5.25 -25.97 -20.46
CA HIS A 786 6.12 -27.14 -20.58
C HIS A 786 6.19 -27.94 -19.29
N HIS A 787 6.31 -27.29 -18.12
CA HIS A 787 6.19 -27.94 -16.81
C HIS A 787 4.85 -28.65 -16.65
N CYS A 788 3.74 -27.98 -17.00
CA CYS A 788 2.41 -28.60 -16.96
C CYS A 788 2.32 -29.85 -17.85
N LYS A 789 2.91 -29.83 -19.05
CA LYS A 789 2.93 -31.00 -19.95
C LYS A 789 3.71 -32.20 -19.41
N GLY A 790 4.67 -31.97 -18.52
CA GLY A 790 5.45 -33.03 -17.88
C GLY A 790 4.66 -33.82 -16.82
N TRP A 791 3.46 -33.36 -16.44
CA TRP A 791 2.61 -33.99 -15.45
C TRP A 791 1.45 -34.76 -16.08
N GLU A 792 1.08 -35.88 -15.47
CA GLU A 792 -0.12 -36.62 -15.85
C GLU A 792 -1.34 -35.72 -15.70
N ASN A 793 -2.19 -35.66 -16.74
CA ASN A 793 -3.34 -34.76 -16.80
C ASN A 793 -3.00 -33.27 -16.59
N GLY A 794 -1.75 -32.86 -16.80
CA GLY A 794 -1.31 -31.49 -16.58
C GLY A 794 -1.66 -30.52 -17.72
N LEU A 795 -2.14 -31.02 -18.86
CA LEU A 795 -2.74 -30.19 -19.92
C LEU A 795 -4.12 -30.75 -20.29
N GLN A 796 -5.17 -29.96 -20.08
CA GLN A 796 -6.54 -30.39 -20.34
C GLN A 796 -7.33 -29.33 -21.10
N ASN A 797 -8.28 -29.75 -21.93
CA ASN A 797 -9.26 -28.81 -22.50
C ASN A 797 -10.42 -28.65 -21.52
N ALA A 798 -10.83 -27.41 -21.28
CA ALA A 798 -11.97 -27.11 -20.43
C ALA A 798 -13.23 -27.90 -20.82
N SER A 799 -13.47 -28.14 -22.11
CA SER A 799 -14.61 -28.93 -22.59
C SER A 799 -14.54 -30.41 -22.21
N GLN A 800 -13.34 -30.98 -22.07
CA GLN A 800 -13.14 -32.39 -21.69
C GLN A 800 -13.42 -32.61 -20.21
N CYS A 801 -13.01 -31.67 -19.35
CA CYS A 801 -13.25 -31.71 -17.91
C CYS A 801 -14.71 -31.35 -17.57
N GLU A 802 -15.40 -30.67 -18.49
CA GLU A 802 -16.70 -30.07 -18.20
C GLU A 802 -17.76 -31.09 -17.78
N GLN A 803 -17.73 -32.27 -18.40
CA GLN A 803 -18.64 -33.37 -18.07
C GLN A 803 -18.37 -33.91 -16.67
N GLN A 804 -17.10 -34.19 -16.33
CA GLN A 804 -16.71 -34.65 -15.00
C GLN A 804 -17.11 -33.65 -13.90
N LEU A 805 -16.86 -32.36 -14.13
CA LEU A 805 -17.25 -31.30 -13.18
C LEU A 805 -18.79 -31.22 -13.03
N ASN A 806 -19.54 -31.38 -14.13
CA ASN A 806 -21.00 -31.43 -14.08
C ASN A 806 -21.51 -32.62 -13.26
N ASP A 807 -20.89 -33.78 -13.39
CA ASP A 807 -21.33 -34.99 -12.69
C ASP A 807 -21.07 -34.88 -11.18
N ILE A 808 -19.94 -34.29 -10.77
CA ILE A 808 -19.66 -33.94 -9.36
C ILE A 808 -20.75 -33.01 -8.79
N LEU A 809 -21.09 -31.96 -9.54
CA LEU A 809 -22.10 -30.99 -9.12
C LEU A 809 -23.50 -31.59 -9.03
N LYS A 810 -23.87 -32.48 -9.96
CA LYS A 810 -25.15 -33.20 -9.92
C LYS A 810 -25.24 -34.09 -8.69
N GLY A 811 -24.21 -34.90 -8.42
CA GLY A 811 -24.17 -35.78 -7.25
C GLY A 811 -24.32 -35.00 -5.94
N TYR A 812 -23.61 -33.88 -5.80
CA TYR A 812 -23.74 -33.01 -4.64
C TYR A 812 -25.15 -32.42 -4.46
N LEU A 813 -25.79 -32.00 -5.56
CA LEU A 813 -27.16 -31.47 -5.52
C LEU A 813 -28.20 -32.53 -5.14
N GLU A 814 -28.00 -33.77 -5.58
CA GLU A 814 -28.85 -34.91 -5.21
C GLU A 814 -28.72 -35.22 -3.72
N GLU A 815 -27.49 -35.37 -3.20
CA GLU A 815 -27.25 -35.56 -1.76
C GLU A 815 -27.81 -34.43 -0.90
N TRP A 816 -27.68 -33.18 -1.38
CA TRP A 816 -28.21 -32.02 -0.66
C TRP A 816 -29.73 -32.06 -0.58
N LYS A 817 -30.42 -32.40 -1.68
CA LYS A 817 -31.88 -32.54 -1.71
C LYS A 817 -32.35 -33.66 -0.77
N GLU A 818 -31.63 -34.78 -0.71
CA GLU A 818 -31.94 -35.87 0.22
C GLU A 818 -31.76 -35.46 1.68
N LYS A 819 -30.69 -34.71 2.00
CA LYS A 819 -30.45 -34.15 3.35
C LYS A 819 -31.52 -33.12 3.74
N GLU A 820 -31.96 -32.27 2.83
CA GLU A 820 -33.06 -31.32 3.06
C GLU A 820 -34.38 -32.05 3.29
N GLN A 821 -34.70 -33.06 2.46
CA GLN A 821 -35.91 -33.86 2.63
C GLN A 821 -35.91 -34.64 3.94
N SER A 822 -34.75 -35.15 4.38
CA SER A 822 -34.59 -35.83 5.67
C SER A 822 -34.78 -34.85 6.84
N LYS A 823 -34.16 -33.67 6.79
CA LYS A 823 -34.37 -32.60 7.79
C LYS A 823 -35.82 -32.09 7.85
N ARG A 824 -36.55 -32.12 6.74
CA ARG A 824 -37.99 -31.80 6.69
C ARG A 824 -38.89 -32.93 7.18
N LYS A 825 -38.39 -34.17 7.24
CA LYS A 825 -39.10 -35.32 7.82
C LYS A 825 -38.84 -35.47 9.33
N GLU A 826 -37.70 -34.98 9.82
CA GLU A 826 -37.35 -34.96 11.25
C GLU A 826 -37.89 -33.74 12.02
N LYS A 827 -38.29 -32.68 11.31
CA LYS A 827 -39.07 -31.54 11.84
C LYS A 827 -40.55 -31.80 11.67
#